data_AF-A0A8D3BJF4-F1
#
_entry.id   AF-A0A8D3BJF4-F1
#
_cell.length_a   1.000
_cell.length_b   1.000
_cell.length_c   1.000
_cell.angle_alpha   90.00
_cell.angle_beta   90.00
_cell.angle_gamma   90.00
#
_symmetry.space_group_name_H-M   'P 1'
#
loop_
_entity.id
_entity.type
_entity.pdbx_description
1 polymer ?
#
loop_
_entity_poly.entity_id
_entity_poly.type
_entity_poly.pdbx_seq_one_letter_code
_entity_poly.pdbx_strand_id
1 'polypeptide(L)'
;MVHPAISSINLTTALGSLATIARQRPMFMSEVVQAYETLHANLPPTLAKSQVSSVRKNLKLHLVAVLKHPCSLEFQGQISTLLLDLGMPQSEITRSTPAVREQRKRPRHEQYTEGKKVKMDPIEDDEDKEEPAPLTAPKPAAVPVAQSAIDLTAEFLHPLLNPENVANLVLISMVYLPDVMPASFQATYTPVESAGTDAQIKHLARLMATQMTAAGIGPGLEQCKAREDDAIKEEDNDEDSGSKDLLIKRKVPGVMVGQAISVVGGYTEKVPAVEAPATVKRLPEPIVPTAQTKMTGASGRKKVFRLSDVIQPFSDTQIEKLTSRAVKRILHSEKAIAQSGMSHVRVKLLSRLVTQFEGMMKEDVLEFILDDIRTRSDLAFSLLYQEYNAYLSQLPSGLLDSYDHCLYTLLSGLQEKPEQRDGLFTKLVLEAPIITESALEVIRRYCEDESRVYLGMTTLKELIVKRPSRQFQYLHVLLDLSSHEKEKVRTTALAFLKRMYEKDQLRDYIEKFGLNYLQLLVHPNPPSLLFGADKDTEVASPWTEETVRQCLFLYLSLLPLNHRLVHELASVYTEAIADIKRSVLRAIEQPIRGMGMNSPELLLLVENCPKGAETLVTRCKVLKLTLKNEVIQALPKLIKLNPIVVKEVFNRLLGTQHSEGSSSVSPLTPGDLLIALHNIDSTKCDMKSIIKGLCSVSSPQAKTLSTSLSVSIGCPYFNL
;
A
#
# COMPACT_ATOMS: atom_id res chain seq x y z
N MET A 1 -10.73 -31.02 11.26
CA MET A 1 -11.74 -32.05 11.60
C MET A 1 -13.05 -31.69 10.92
N VAL A 2 -13.69 -32.66 10.25
CA VAL A 2 -15.00 -32.47 9.58
C VAL A 2 -16.08 -32.42 10.66
N HIS A 3 -16.92 -31.39 10.66
CA HIS A 3 -18.01 -31.28 11.64
C HIS A 3 -19.09 -32.36 11.35
N PRO A 4 -19.52 -33.17 12.34
CA PRO A 4 -20.42 -34.32 12.12
C PRO A 4 -21.82 -33.93 11.61
N ALA A 5 -22.19 -32.65 11.73
CA ALA A 5 -23.47 -32.10 11.26
C ALA A 5 -23.35 -31.18 10.01
N ILE A 6 -22.25 -31.28 9.24
CA ILE A 6 -22.09 -30.47 8.03
C ILE A 6 -23.10 -30.89 6.94
N SER A 7 -23.70 -29.91 6.26
CA SER A 7 -24.62 -30.18 5.14
C SER A 7 -23.87 -30.67 3.90
N SER A 8 -24.53 -31.49 3.08
CA SER A 8 -23.94 -32.03 1.83
C SER A 8 -23.43 -30.92 0.89
N ILE A 9 -24.16 -29.81 0.77
CA ILE A 9 -23.79 -28.70 -0.13
C ILE A 9 -22.52 -28.03 0.38
N ASN A 10 -22.49 -27.64 1.66
CA ASN A 10 -21.33 -26.99 2.26
C ASN A 10 -20.09 -27.88 2.19
N LEU A 11 -20.26 -29.20 2.37
CA LEU A 11 -19.18 -30.17 2.24
C LEU A 11 -18.63 -30.21 0.81
N THR A 12 -19.49 -30.28 -0.21
CA THR A 12 -19.04 -30.27 -1.62
C THR A 12 -18.35 -28.96 -2.02
N THR A 13 -18.85 -27.81 -1.55
CA THR A 13 -18.23 -26.51 -1.78
C THR A 13 -16.86 -26.41 -1.10
N ALA A 14 -16.73 -26.93 0.13
CA ALA A 14 -15.47 -26.97 0.85
C ALA A 14 -14.43 -27.84 0.12
N LEU A 15 -14.82 -29.00 -0.41
CA LEU A 15 -13.95 -29.85 -1.24
C LEU A 15 -13.42 -29.09 -2.46
N GLY A 16 -14.28 -28.41 -3.21
CA GLY A 16 -13.83 -27.62 -4.36
C GLY A 16 -12.91 -26.47 -4.00
N SER A 17 -13.16 -25.84 -2.84
CA SER A 17 -12.35 -24.75 -2.32
C SER A 17 -10.95 -25.23 -1.92
N LEU A 18 -10.86 -26.34 -1.17
CA LEU A 18 -9.60 -26.96 -0.78
C LEU A 18 -8.78 -27.41 -1.99
N ALA A 19 -9.43 -28.02 -3.00
CA ALA A 19 -8.75 -28.39 -4.25
C ALA A 19 -8.20 -27.18 -5.02
N THR A 20 -8.88 -26.04 -4.93
CA THR A 20 -8.43 -24.79 -5.58
C THR A 20 -7.26 -24.19 -4.82
N ILE A 21 -7.33 -24.18 -3.48
CA ILE A 21 -6.24 -23.74 -2.62
C ILE A 21 -4.99 -24.60 -2.87
N ALA A 22 -5.10 -25.93 -2.86
CA ALA A 22 -3.97 -26.83 -3.09
C ALA A 22 -3.29 -26.59 -4.47
N ARG A 23 -4.07 -26.32 -5.52
CA ARG A 23 -3.53 -26.05 -6.86
C ARG A 23 -2.94 -24.64 -7.01
N GLN A 24 -3.46 -23.64 -6.31
CA GLN A 24 -2.94 -22.26 -6.36
C GLN A 24 -1.79 -22.02 -5.37
N ARG A 25 -1.75 -22.81 -4.29
CA ARG A 25 -0.82 -22.71 -3.17
C ARG A 25 -0.36 -24.13 -2.79
N PRO A 26 0.62 -24.71 -3.52
CA PRO A 26 1.07 -26.10 -3.30
C PRO A 26 1.65 -26.39 -1.91
N MET A 27 1.98 -25.35 -1.13
CA MET A 27 2.40 -25.49 0.27
C MET A 27 1.34 -26.14 1.18
N PHE A 28 0.06 -26.07 0.83
CA PHE A 28 -1.02 -26.72 1.60
C PHE A 28 -1.44 -28.09 1.04
N MET A 29 -0.64 -28.66 0.13
CA MET A 29 -0.99 -29.91 -0.56
C MET A 29 -1.12 -31.07 0.43
N SER A 30 -0.18 -31.20 1.37
CA SER A 30 -0.17 -32.21 2.43
C SER A 30 -1.46 -32.19 3.26
N GLU A 31 -1.84 -31.02 3.76
CA GLU A 31 -3.01 -30.83 4.63
C GLU A 31 -4.30 -31.11 3.88
N VAL A 32 -4.38 -30.73 2.60
CA VAL A 32 -5.57 -30.98 1.77
C VAL A 32 -5.72 -32.47 1.47
N VAL A 33 -4.63 -33.17 1.12
CA VAL A 33 -4.67 -34.63 0.87
C VAL A 33 -5.07 -35.37 2.15
N GLN A 34 -4.49 -35.00 3.30
CA GLN A 34 -4.85 -35.57 4.60
C GLN A 34 -6.31 -35.29 4.99
N ALA A 35 -6.83 -34.10 4.69
CA ALA A 35 -8.23 -33.76 4.93
C ALA A 35 -9.18 -34.62 4.08
N TYR A 36 -8.81 -34.91 2.83
CA TYR A 36 -9.58 -35.80 1.95
C TYR A 36 -9.55 -37.25 2.42
N GLU A 37 -8.40 -37.73 2.87
CA GLU A 37 -8.26 -39.05 3.49
C GLU A 37 -9.15 -39.18 4.73
N THR A 38 -9.09 -38.18 5.62
CA THR A 38 -9.91 -38.15 6.84
C THR A 38 -11.40 -38.13 6.51
N LEU A 39 -11.82 -37.33 5.52
CA LEU A 39 -13.23 -37.29 5.10
C LEU A 39 -13.69 -38.62 4.49
N HIS A 40 -12.83 -39.27 3.69
CA HIS A 40 -13.16 -40.56 3.09
C HIS A 40 -13.33 -41.65 4.14
N ALA A 41 -12.50 -41.65 5.18
CA ALA A 41 -12.63 -42.57 6.32
C ALA A 41 -13.84 -42.23 7.23
N ASN A 42 -14.20 -40.95 7.33
CA ASN A 42 -15.22 -40.45 8.26
C ASN A 42 -16.27 -39.57 7.57
N LEU A 43 -17.13 -40.18 6.74
CA LEU A 43 -18.27 -39.44 6.20
C LEU A 43 -19.29 -39.14 7.30
N PRO A 44 -19.85 -37.91 7.35
CA PRO A 44 -20.87 -37.57 8.34
C PRO A 44 -22.09 -38.51 8.27
N PRO A 45 -22.52 -39.10 9.40
CA PRO A 45 -23.63 -40.07 9.44
C PRO A 45 -25.00 -39.42 9.17
N THR A 46 -25.06 -38.09 9.20
CA THR A 46 -26.25 -37.27 8.91
C THR A 46 -26.59 -37.22 7.41
N LEU A 47 -25.70 -37.69 6.54
CA LEU A 47 -25.89 -37.65 5.09
C LEU A 47 -26.75 -38.83 4.60
N ALA A 48 -27.78 -38.51 3.82
CA ALA A 48 -28.58 -39.52 3.13
C ALA A 48 -27.75 -40.26 2.06
N LYS A 49 -28.18 -41.47 1.66
CA LYS A 49 -27.49 -42.31 0.67
C LYS A 49 -27.15 -41.57 -0.64
N SER A 50 -28.10 -40.79 -1.16
CA SER A 50 -27.90 -39.97 -2.37
C SER A 50 -26.86 -38.86 -2.18
N GLN A 51 -26.79 -38.26 -0.99
CA GLN A 51 -25.83 -37.23 -0.63
C GLN A 51 -24.42 -37.81 -0.49
N VAL A 52 -24.29 -39.00 0.12
CA VAL A 52 -23.02 -39.73 0.21
C VAL A 52 -22.45 -40.01 -1.18
N SER A 53 -23.27 -40.51 -2.11
CA SER A 53 -22.85 -40.73 -3.50
C SER A 53 -22.42 -39.42 -4.20
N SER A 54 -23.13 -38.32 -3.95
CA SER A 54 -22.76 -37.00 -4.50
C SER A 54 -21.42 -36.48 -3.96
N VAL A 55 -21.20 -36.59 -2.64
CA VAL A 55 -19.94 -36.20 -2.00
C VAL A 55 -18.77 -37.02 -2.53
N ARG A 56 -18.94 -38.35 -2.67
CA ARG A 56 -17.92 -39.25 -3.25
C ARG A 56 -17.57 -38.90 -4.70
N LYS A 57 -18.58 -38.59 -5.52
CA LYS A 57 -18.37 -38.16 -6.91
C LYS A 57 -17.56 -36.85 -6.98
N ASN A 58 -17.88 -35.88 -6.12
CA ASN A 58 -17.14 -34.62 -6.05
C ASN A 58 -15.72 -34.80 -5.49
N LEU A 59 -15.54 -35.64 -4.48
CA LEU A 59 -14.24 -35.97 -3.92
C LEU A 59 -13.32 -36.59 -4.99
N LYS A 60 -13.83 -37.57 -5.76
CA LYS A 60 -13.13 -38.16 -6.91
C LYS A 60 -12.73 -37.11 -7.95
N LEU A 61 -13.66 -36.22 -8.33
CA LEU A 61 -13.39 -35.13 -9.28
C LEU A 61 -12.26 -34.20 -8.79
N HIS A 62 -12.29 -33.82 -7.52
CA HIS A 62 -11.31 -32.91 -6.94
C HIS A 62 -9.95 -33.57 -6.70
N LEU A 63 -9.90 -34.85 -6.30
CA LEU A 63 -8.66 -35.63 -6.22
C LEU A 63 -7.97 -35.74 -7.59
N VAL A 64 -8.72 -35.97 -8.67
CA VAL A 64 -8.15 -35.97 -10.04
C VAL A 64 -7.61 -34.59 -10.41
N ALA A 65 -8.31 -33.51 -10.06
CA ALA A 65 -7.85 -32.16 -10.33
C ALA A 65 -6.53 -31.85 -9.58
N VAL A 66 -6.40 -32.34 -8.35
CA VAL A 66 -5.18 -32.22 -7.54
C VAL A 66 -4.05 -33.09 -8.09
N LEU A 67 -4.33 -34.33 -8.51
CA LEU A 67 -3.35 -35.27 -9.09
C LEU A 67 -2.69 -34.73 -10.37
N LYS A 68 -3.40 -33.92 -11.15
CA LYS A 68 -2.84 -33.29 -12.36
C LYS A 68 -1.76 -32.24 -12.06
N HIS A 69 -1.64 -31.79 -10.81
CA HIS A 69 -0.66 -30.77 -10.43
C HIS A 69 0.75 -31.37 -10.27
N PRO A 70 1.83 -30.75 -10.77
CA PRO A 70 3.19 -31.31 -10.68
C PRO A 70 3.68 -31.61 -9.26
N CYS A 71 3.32 -30.77 -8.27
CA CYS A 71 3.68 -30.99 -6.86
C CYS A 71 2.92 -32.15 -6.19
N SER A 72 1.94 -32.78 -6.86
CA SER A 72 1.22 -33.93 -6.31
C SER A 72 2.01 -35.25 -6.37
N LEU A 73 3.14 -35.28 -7.10
CA LEU A 73 3.97 -36.48 -7.28
C LEU A 73 4.45 -37.07 -5.94
N GLU A 74 4.73 -36.24 -4.95
CA GLU A 74 5.12 -36.70 -3.60
C GLU A 74 3.99 -37.43 -2.87
N PHE A 75 2.73 -37.09 -3.17
CA PHE A 75 1.53 -37.66 -2.57
C PHE A 75 0.82 -38.65 -3.52
N GLN A 76 1.44 -39.01 -4.65
CA GLN A 76 0.82 -39.81 -5.69
C GLN A 76 0.28 -41.15 -5.15
N GLY A 77 1.03 -41.82 -4.27
CA GLY A 77 0.61 -43.09 -3.66
C GLY A 77 -0.68 -42.95 -2.85
N GLN A 78 -0.78 -41.93 -2.01
CA GLN A 78 -1.96 -41.64 -1.18
C GLN A 78 -3.17 -41.28 -2.05
N ILE A 79 -2.99 -40.36 -3.00
CA ILE A 79 -4.07 -39.91 -3.90
C ILE A 79 -4.56 -41.06 -4.79
N SER A 80 -3.64 -41.88 -5.32
CA SER A 80 -4.00 -43.04 -6.16
C SER A 80 -4.81 -44.07 -5.39
N THR A 81 -4.45 -44.33 -4.13
CA THR A 81 -5.20 -45.27 -3.27
C THR A 81 -6.62 -44.77 -3.01
N LEU A 82 -6.78 -43.50 -2.62
CA LEU A 82 -8.10 -42.90 -2.44
C LEU A 82 -8.94 -42.91 -3.72
N LEU A 83 -8.32 -42.73 -4.90
CA LEU A 83 -9.03 -42.80 -6.18
C LEU A 83 -9.47 -44.22 -6.52
N LEU A 84 -8.68 -45.25 -6.20
CA LEU A 84 -9.06 -46.65 -6.32
C LEU A 84 -10.24 -47.00 -5.41
N ASP A 85 -10.23 -46.53 -4.16
CA ASP A 85 -11.33 -46.74 -3.20
C ASP A 85 -12.65 -46.08 -3.66
N LEU A 86 -12.54 -44.97 -4.41
CA LEU A 86 -13.66 -44.29 -5.06
C LEU A 86 -14.05 -44.91 -6.42
N GLY A 87 -13.50 -46.08 -6.76
CA GLY A 87 -13.82 -46.84 -7.97
C GLY A 87 -13.28 -46.22 -9.25
N MET A 88 -12.11 -45.57 -9.21
CA MET A 88 -11.38 -45.16 -10.42
C MET A 88 -10.46 -46.28 -10.89
N PRO A 89 -10.47 -46.69 -12.18
CA PRO A 89 -9.55 -47.71 -12.67
C PRO A 89 -8.12 -47.18 -12.73
N GLN A 90 -7.13 -48.06 -12.48
CA GLN A 90 -5.70 -47.69 -12.44
C GLN A 90 -5.22 -47.02 -13.74
N SER A 91 -5.76 -47.39 -14.90
CA SER A 91 -5.43 -46.79 -16.19
C SER A 91 -5.80 -45.30 -16.29
N GLU A 92 -6.92 -44.88 -15.67
CA GLU A 92 -7.33 -43.47 -15.65
C GLU A 92 -6.50 -42.63 -14.70
N ILE A 93 -6.05 -43.23 -13.59
CA ILE A 93 -5.13 -42.61 -12.64
C ILE A 93 -3.81 -42.34 -13.33
N THR A 94 -3.20 -43.36 -13.95
CA THR A 94 -1.93 -43.22 -14.70
C THR A 94 -2.01 -42.16 -15.80
N ARG A 95 -3.14 -42.09 -16.54
CA ARG A 95 -3.35 -41.06 -17.56
C ARG A 95 -3.43 -39.63 -16.99
N SER A 96 -3.91 -39.50 -15.75
CA SER A 96 -4.08 -38.20 -15.08
C SER A 96 -2.83 -37.74 -14.32
N THR A 97 -1.89 -38.66 -14.07
CA THR A 97 -0.63 -38.37 -13.39
C THR A 97 0.34 -37.65 -14.33
N PRO A 98 0.90 -36.49 -13.93
CA PRO A 98 1.90 -35.78 -14.72
C PRO A 98 3.19 -36.61 -14.85
N ALA A 99 3.83 -36.55 -16.01
CA ALA A 99 5.11 -37.23 -16.24
C ALA A 99 6.17 -36.74 -15.25
N VAL A 100 6.92 -37.67 -14.65
CA VAL A 100 8.08 -37.36 -13.80
C VAL A 100 9.09 -36.65 -14.68
N ARG A 101 9.26 -35.32 -14.51
CA ARG A 101 10.38 -34.61 -15.11
C ARG A 101 11.64 -35.13 -14.45
N GLU A 102 12.40 -35.97 -15.15
CA GLU A 102 13.78 -36.19 -14.81
C GLU A 102 14.45 -34.82 -14.66
N GLN A 103 14.98 -34.54 -13.48
CA GLN A 103 15.95 -33.46 -13.34
C GLN A 103 17.05 -33.77 -14.33
N ARG A 104 17.10 -33.01 -15.42
CA ARG A 104 18.18 -33.02 -16.42
C ARG A 104 19.49 -32.95 -15.65
N LYS A 105 20.11 -34.09 -15.37
CA LYS A 105 21.52 -34.14 -15.02
C LYS A 105 22.20 -33.47 -16.20
N ARG A 106 22.82 -32.33 -15.92
CA ARG A 106 23.59 -31.57 -16.91
C ARG A 106 24.47 -32.58 -17.66
N PRO A 107 24.48 -32.56 -19.01
CA PRO A 107 25.52 -33.28 -19.73
C PRO A 107 26.84 -32.70 -19.26
N ARG A 108 27.68 -33.55 -18.67
CA ARG A 108 29.07 -33.23 -18.40
C ARG A 108 29.69 -32.92 -19.76
N HIS A 109 30.18 -31.69 -19.92
CA HIS A 109 30.85 -31.21 -21.12
C HIS A 109 32.08 -32.09 -21.38
N GLU A 110 32.00 -32.98 -22.35
CA GLU A 110 33.15 -33.67 -22.92
C GLU A 110 33.77 -32.82 -24.04
N GLN A 111 35.08 -32.95 -24.14
CA GLN A 111 35.99 -32.13 -24.91
C GLN A 111 35.69 -32.13 -26.41
N TYR A 112 35.91 -30.96 -27.01
CA TYR A 112 35.99 -30.72 -28.45
C TYR A 112 36.94 -31.71 -29.15
N THR A 113 36.45 -32.40 -30.17
CA THR A 113 37.18 -32.69 -31.41
C THR A 113 36.25 -32.57 -32.62
N GLU A 114 36.72 -31.83 -33.63
CA GLU A 114 36.02 -31.50 -34.89
C GLU A 114 35.87 -32.71 -35.83
N GLY A 115 34.78 -32.77 -36.61
CA GLY A 115 34.71 -33.70 -37.74
C GLY A 115 33.34 -33.92 -38.42
N LYS A 116 32.83 -32.91 -39.14
CA LYS A 116 32.11 -32.97 -40.44
C LYS A 116 31.45 -34.32 -40.89
N LYS A 117 30.11 -34.35 -41.01
CA LYS A 117 29.26 -34.56 -42.24
C LYS A 117 27.95 -35.37 -42.03
N VAL A 118 26.82 -34.65 -42.15
CA VAL A 118 25.67 -34.83 -43.09
C VAL A 118 24.94 -36.21 -43.27
N LYS A 119 23.62 -36.15 -42.99
CA LYS A 119 22.40 -36.79 -43.61
C LYS A 119 21.79 -38.12 -43.11
N MET A 120 20.58 -37.97 -42.53
CA MET A 120 19.25 -38.57 -42.82
C MET A 120 19.09 -40.06 -43.22
N ASP A 121 18.39 -40.76 -42.32
CA ASP A 121 17.16 -41.59 -42.48
C ASP A 121 17.21 -42.92 -43.27
N PRO A 122 16.22 -43.83 -43.08
CA PRO A 122 16.17 -44.91 -42.07
C PRO A 122 15.91 -46.27 -42.76
N ILE A 123 15.66 -47.37 -42.01
CA ILE A 123 14.95 -48.64 -42.36
C ILE A 123 15.49 -49.74 -41.41
N GLU A 124 14.73 -50.18 -40.42
CA GLU A 124 13.76 -51.31 -40.36
C GLU A 124 14.39 -52.47 -39.56
N ASP A 125 13.56 -53.10 -38.72
CA ASP A 125 13.58 -54.53 -38.35
C ASP A 125 14.87 -55.14 -37.75
N ASP A 126 14.87 -56.06 -36.80
CA ASP A 126 13.89 -56.83 -36.03
C ASP A 126 14.74 -57.59 -34.96
N GLU A 127 14.08 -58.28 -34.05
CA GLU A 127 14.58 -59.38 -33.20
C GLU A 127 15.37 -59.06 -31.91
N ASP A 128 14.62 -59.20 -30.80
CA ASP A 128 14.88 -60.12 -29.69
C ASP A 128 16.33 -60.36 -29.24
N LYS A 129 16.62 -59.91 -27.99
CA LYS A 129 17.44 -60.67 -27.04
C LYS A 129 17.27 -60.19 -25.60
N GLU A 130 16.93 -61.14 -24.74
CA GLU A 130 16.91 -61.06 -23.28
C GLU A 130 18.32 -60.83 -22.67
N GLU A 131 18.28 -60.46 -21.38
CA GLU A 131 19.34 -60.34 -20.35
C GLU A 131 20.01 -58.97 -20.14
N PRO A 132 20.48 -58.66 -18.90
CA PRO A 132 19.92 -58.95 -17.58
C PRO A 132 19.88 -57.70 -16.68
N ALA A 133 19.27 -57.84 -15.49
CA ALA A 133 19.17 -56.78 -14.48
C ALA A 133 20.55 -56.27 -13.98
N PRO A 134 20.79 -54.94 -13.89
CA PRO A 134 21.90 -54.41 -13.13
C PRO A 134 21.52 -54.17 -11.67
N LEU A 135 22.34 -54.75 -10.81
CA LEU A 135 22.46 -54.62 -9.36
C LEU A 135 22.13 -53.21 -8.82
N THR A 136 21.18 -53.16 -7.91
CA THR A 136 20.85 -51.99 -7.09
C THR A 136 22.02 -51.62 -6.17
N ALA A 137 22.69 -50.49 -6.45
CA ALA A 137 23.51 -49.79 -5.48
C ALA A 137 22.62 -49.12 -4.41
N PRO A 138 23.09 -48.96 -3.15
CA PRO A 138 22.28 -48.38 -2.08
C PRO A 138 21.98 -46.91 -2.39
N LYS A 139 20.70 -46.55 -2.40
CA LYS A 139 20.26 -45.14 -2.48
C LYS A 139 20.85 -44.36 -1.29
N PRO A 140 21.41 -43.15 -1.51
CA PRO A 140 21.74 -42.26 -0.42
C PRO A 140 20.47 -41.89 0.34
N ALA A 141 20.56 -41.88 1.68
CA ALA A 141 19.48 -41.62 2.60
C ALA A 141 18.71 -40.35 2.22
N ALA A 142 17.39 -40.51 2.07
CA ALA A 142 16.47 -39.38 1.97
C ALA A 142 16.56 -38.55 3.26
N VAL A 143 16.59 -37.24 3.11
CA VAL A 143 16.44 -36.28 4.20
C VAL A 143 15.15 -36.62 4.97
N PRO A 144 15.12 -36.66 6.32
CA PRO A 144 13.94 -37.10 7.06
C PRO A 144 12.79 -36.11 6.82
N VAL A 145 11.75 -36.57 6.13
CA VAL A 145 10.45 -35.89 6.06
C VAL A 145 9.86 -35.92 7.46
N ALA A 146 9.28 -34.80 7.93
CA ALA A 146 8.53 -34.77 9.18
C ALA A 146 7.36 -35.77 9.08
N GLN A 147 7.51 -36.96 9.67
CA GLN A 147 6.49 -38.00 9.66
C GLN A 147 5.28 -37.53 10.46
N SER A 148 4.09 -37.64 9.88
CA SER A 148 2.86 -37.26 10.58
C SER A 148 2.52 -38.26 11.69
N ALA A 149 1.77 -37.83 12.71
CA ALA A 149 1.28 -38.72 13.77
C ALA A 149 0.50 -39.94 13.23
N ILE A 150 -0.17 -39.76 12.07
CA ILE A 150 -0.88 -40.83 11.39
C ILE A 150 0.11 -41.82 10.77
N ASP A 151 1.20 -41.36 10.17
CA ASP A 151 2.21 -42.24 9.56
C ASP A 151 2.89 -43.13 10.62
N LEU A 152 3.27 -42.55 11.76
CA LEU A 152 3.87 -43.28 12.89
C LEU A 152 2.90 -44.34 13.45
N THR A 153 1.63 -43.97 13.60
CA THR A 153 0.60 -44.88 14.09
C THR A 153 0.29 -45.99 13.06
N ALA A 154 0.31 -45.68 11.76
CA ALA A 154 0.11 -46.66 10.70
C ALA A 154 1.26 -47.67 10.63
N GLU A 155 2.51 -47.20 10.81
CA GLU A 155 3.69 -48.06 10.86
C GLU A 155 3.65 -49.02 12.05
N PHE A 156 3.17 -48.56 13.21
CA PHE A 156 2.92 -49.41 14.38
C PHE A 156 1.84 -50.48 14.14
N LEU A 157 0.75 -50.13 13.46
CA LEU A 157 -0.37 -51.06 13.21
C LEU A 157 -0.04 -52.11 12.14
N HIS A 158 0.80 -51.77 11.16
CA HIS A 158 1.13 -52.65 10.04
C HIS A 158 1.51 -54.09 10.45
N PRO A 159 2.47 -54.35 11.36
CA PRO A 159 2.82 -55.71 11.78
C PRO A 159 1.74 -56.41 12.64
N LEU A 160 0.80 -55.65 13.22
CA LEU A 160 -0.26 -56.19 14.09
C LEU A 160 -1.47 -56.71 13.32
N LEU A 161 -1.64 -56.32 12.04
CA LEU A 161 -2.72 -56.75 11.15
C LEU A 161 -2.46 -58.14 10.53
N ASN A 162 -2.16 -59.13 11.38
CA ASN A 162 -2.08 -60.53 10.97
C ASN A 162 -3.48 -61.20 10.99
N PRO A 163 -3.67 -62.34 10.29
CA PRO A 163 -4.99 -62.97 10.19
C PRO A 163 -5.64 -63.34 11.53
N GLU A 164 -4.85 -63.74 12.52
CA GLU A 164 -5.32 -64.14 13.85
C GLU A 164 -5.83 -62.94 14.66
N ASN A 165 -5.06 -61.85 14.70
CA ASN A 165 -5.45 -60.61 15.37
C ASN A 165 -6.67 -59.97 14.70
N VAL A 166 -6.74 -59.98 13.37
CA VAL A 166 -7.88 -59.45 12.63
C VAL A 166 -9.13 -60.29 12.91
N ALA A 167 -9.03 -61.62 12.94
CA ALA A 167 -10.15 -62.50 13.30
C ALA A 167 -10.65 -62.22 14.73
N ASN A 168 -9.74 -62.09 15.70
CA ASN A 168 -10.09 -61.75 17.08
C ASN A 168 -10.75 -60.35 17.18
N LEU A 169 -10.24 -59.36 16.45
CA LEU A 169 -10.82 -58.01 16.40
C LEU A 169 -12.24 -58.03 15.83
N VAL A 170 -12.48 -58.81 14.77
CA VAL A 170 -13.82 -58.99 14.20
C VAL A 170 -14.75 -59.66 15.21
N LEU A 171 -14.32 -60.75 15.86
CA LEU A 171 -15.11 -61.45 16.88
C LEU A 171 -15.50 -60.53 18.05
N ILE A 172 -14.58 -59.70 18.54
CA ILE A 172 -14.86 -58.73 19.62
C ILE A 172 -15.83 -57.64 19.14
N SER A 173 -15.67 -57.16 17.91
CA SER A 173 -16.51 -56.10 17.34
C SER A 173 -17.90 -56.56 16.91
N MET A 174 -18.14 -57.86 16.75
CA MET A 174 -19.46 -58.40 16.39
C MET A 174 -20.58 -57.97 17.35
N VAL A 175 -20.27 -57.79 18.63
CA VAL A 175 -21.24 -57.34 19.66
C VAL A 175 -21.66 -55.88 19.47
N TYR A 176 -20.84 -55.07 18.79
CA TYR A 176 -21.08 -53.64 18.56
C TYR A 176 -21.66 -53.35 17.18
N LEU A 177 -21.85 -54.36 16.33
CA LEU A 177 -22.45 -54.18 15.01
C LEU A 177 -23.97 -54.01 15.15
N PRO A 178 -24.57 -53.07 14.39
CA PRO A 178 -26.02 -52.91 14.38
C PRO A 178 -26.71 -54.09 13.69
N ASP A 179 -27.90 -54.48 14.17
CA ASP A 179 -28.71 -55.57 13.61
C ASP A 179 -29.12 -55.35 12.14
N VAL A 180 -29.09 -54.10 11.68
CA VAL A 180 -29.41 -53.69 10.31
C VAL A 180 -28.23 -52.94 9.70
N MET A 181 -27.81 -53.35 8.50
CA MET A 181 -26.68 -52.75 7.78
C MET A 181 -26.86 -51.24 7.57
N PRO A 182 -25.93 -50.39 8.05
CA PRO A 182 -26.02 -48.95 7.87
C PRO A 182 -25.98 -48.54 6.39
N ALA A 183 -26.83 -47.58 6.01
CA ALA A 183 -26.90 -47.07 4.64
C ALA A 183 -25.56 -46.45 4.16
N SER A 184 -24.79 -45.86 5.08
CA SER A 184 -23.44 -45.35 4.82
C SER A 184 -22.45 -46.46 4.46
N PHE A 185 -22.51 -47.59 5.16
CA PHE A 185 -21.67 -48.77 4.88
C PHE A 185 -22.05 -49.40 3.54
N GLN A 186 -23.34 -49.63 3.29
CA GLN A 186 -23.81 -50.20 2.02
C GLN A 186 -23.44 -49.34 0.80
N ALA A 187 -23.41 -48.00 0.96
CA ALA A 187 -23.00 -47.08 -0.10
C ALA A 187 -21.47 -46.97 -0.27
N THR A 188 -20.71 -47.43 0.74
CA THR A 188 -19.25 -47.33 0.80
C THR A 188 -18.55 -48.61 0.40
N TYR A 189 -19.20 -49.75 0.61
CA TYR A 189 -18.63 -51.06 0.38
C TYR A 189 -18.28 -51.31 -1.09
N THR A 190 -16.99 -51.43 -1.36
CA THR A 190 -16.42 -51.90 -2.62
C THR A 190 -15.85 -53.31 -2.38
N PRO A 191 -16.30 -54.34 -3.12
CA PRO A 191 -15.72 -55.68 -3.02
C PRO A 191 -14.22 -55.64 -3.35
N VAL A 192 -13.39 -56.22 -2.49
CA VAL A 192 -11.94 -56.28 -2.69
C VAL A 192 -11.62 -57.50 -3.55
N GLU A 193 -11.23 -57.30 -4.82
CA GLU A 193 -10.96 -58.40 -5.76
C GLU A 193 -9.73 -59.26 -5.39
N SER A 194 -8.81 -58.74 -4.56
CA SER A 194 -7.57 -59.42 -4.16
C SER A 194 -7.16 -59.15 -2.71
N ALA A 195 -8.00 -59.54 -1.75
CA ALA A 195 -7.76 -59.30 -0.33
C ALA A 195 -6.45 -59.96 0.18
N GLY A 196 -5.68 -59.24 1.00
CA GLY A 196 -4.51 -59.77 1.73
C GLY A 196 -3.13 -59.37 1.17
N THR A 197 -3.07 -58.44 0.22
CA THR A 197 -1.77 -57.90 -0.26
C THR A 197 -1.14 -56.95 0.76
N ASP A 198 0.20 -56.90 0.84
CA ASP A 198 0.94 -55.97 1.72
C ASP A 198 0.52 -54.50 1.53
N ALA A 199 0.24 -54.10 0.29
CA ALA A 199 -0.27 -52.76 -0.02
C ALA A 199 -1.65 -52.48 0.61
N GLN A 200 -2.56 -53.46 0.63
CA GLN A 200 -3.85 -53.34 1.28
C GLN A 200 -3.73 -53.34 2.81
N ILE A 201 -2.81 -54.14 3.36
CA ILE A 201 -2.54 -54.16 4.80
C ILE A 201 -2.01 -52.79 5.24
N LYS A 202 -1.10 -52.17 4.47
CA LYS A 202 -0.64 -50.78 4.69
C LYS A 202 -1.77 -49.77 4.62
N HIS A 203 -2.67 -49.92 3.66
CA HIS A 203 -3.81 -49.02 3.53
C HIS A 203 -4.78 -49.17 4.71
N LEU A 204 -5.11 -50.41 5.11
CA LEU A 204 -5.94 -50.68 6.28
C LEU A 204 -5.31 -50.13 7.56
N ALA A 205 -4.00 -50.31 7.75
CA ALA A 205 -3.25 -49.74 8.87
C ALA A 205 -3.35 -48.21 8.90
N ARG A 206 -3.29 -47.54 7.74
CA ARG A 206 -3.44 -46.09 7.63
C ARG A 206 -4.86 -45.60 7.91
N LEU A 207 -5.89 -46.32 7.46
CA LEU A 207 -7.28 -46.02 7.81
C LEU A 207 -7.52 -46.17 9.32
N MET A 208 -7.06 -47.26 9.92
CA MET A 208 -7.15 -47.47 11.36
C MET A 208 -6.36 -46.43 12.15
N ALA A 209 -5.16 -46.08 11.70
CA ALA A 209 -4.35 -45.01 12.31
C ALA A 209 -5.05 -43.66 12.26
N THR A 210 -5.72 -43.33 11.15
CA THR A 210 -6.51 -42.10 11.01
C THR A 210 -7.66 -42.07 12.03
N GLN A 211 -8.34 -43.21 12.21
CA GLN A 211 -9.43 -43.32 13.18
C GLN A 211 -8.96 -43.26 14.63
N MET A 212 -7.88 -43.97 14.96
CA MET A 212 -7.27 -43.93 16.28
C MET A 212 -6.79 -42.52 16.61
N THR A 213 -6.10 -41.86 15.67
CA THR A 213 -5.62 -40.49 15.83
C THR A 213 -6.79 -39.51 16.01
N ALA A 214 -7.88 -39.67 15.27
CA ALA A 214 -9.09 -38.85 15.42
C ALA A 214 -9.78 -39.05 16.79
N ALA A 215 -9.72 -40.27 17.34
CA ALA A 215 -10.20 -40.59 18.69
C ALA A 215 -9.22 -40.16 19.81
N GLY A 216 -8.06 -39.60 19.45
CA GLY A 216 -7.03 -39.17 20.41
C GLY A 216 -6.16 -40.30 20.96
N ILE A 217 -6.09 -41.44 20.27
CA ILE A 217 -5.41 -42.66 20.72
C ILE A 217 -4.33 -43.04 19.68
N GLY A 218 -3.17 -43.52 20.13
CA GLY A 218 -2.16 -44.12 19.26
C GLY A 218 -0.75 -43.58 19.49
N PRO A 219 0.30 -44.40 19.25
CA PRO A 219 1.68 -44.07 19.58
C PRO A 219 2.23 -42.85 18.85
N GLY A 220 1.72 -42.52 17.66
CA GLY A 220 2.14 -41.32 16.93
C GLY A 220 1.68 -40.02 17.61
N LEU A 221 0.54 -40.01 18.30
CA LEU A 221 0.06 -38.87 19.08
C LEU A 221 0.87 -38.68 20.36
N GLU A 222 1.23 -39.77 21.02
CA GLU A 222 2.07 -39.77 22.23
C GLU A 222 3.48 -39.28 21.91
N GLN A 223 4.06 -39.69 20.79
CA GLN A 223 5.37 -39.19 20.34
C GLN A 223 5.32 -37.73 19.90
N CYS A 224 4.26 -37.27 19.26
CA CYS A 224 4.10 -35.85 18.94
C CYS A 224 3.97 -34.99 20.20
N LYS A 225 3.19 -35.43 21.20
CA LYS A 225 3.08 -34.76 22.50
C LYS A 225 4.38 -34.78 23.29
N ALA A 226 5.09 -35.92 23.30
CA ALA A 226 6.39 -36.03 23.95
C ALA A 226 7.45 -35.13 23.29
N ARG A 227 7.42 -34.98 21.96
CA ARG A 227 8.28 -34.01 21.26
C ARG A 227 7.92 -32.56 21.57
N GLU A 228 6.64 -32.25 21.77
CA GLU A 228 6.21 -30.93 22.24
C GLU A 228 6.66 -30.67 23.69
N ASP A 229 6.54 -31.67 24.58
CA ASP A 229 6.96 -31.58 25.98
C ASP A 229 8.49 -31.54 26.14
N ASP A 230 9.24 -32.21 25.28
CA ASP A 230 10.71 -32.16 25.25
C ASP A 230 11.22 -30.84 24.64
N ALA A 231 10.53 -30.29 23.64
CA ALA A 231 10.83 -28.95 23.13
C ALA A 231 10.61 -27.85 24.19
N ILE A 232 9.60 -28.02 25.05
CA ILE A 232 9.36 -27.12 26.20
C ILE A 232 10.45 -27.26 27.27
N LYS A 233 11.02 -28.46 27.47
CA LYS A 233 12.13 -28.67 28.42
C LYS A 233 13.48 -28.21 27.87
N GLU A 234 13.70 -28.28 26.56
CA GLU A 234 14.90 -27.69 25.94
C GLU A 234 14.86 -26.15 25.99
N GLU A 235 13.68 -25.53 25.86
CA GLU A 235 13.53 -24.08 26.07
C GLU A 235 13.78 -23.65 27.54
N ASP A 236 13.49 -24.50 28.54
CA ASP A 236 13.69 -24.20 29.98
C ASP A 236 15.16 -24.37 30.44
N ASN A 237 15.99 -25.07 29.66
CA ASN A 237 17.40 -25.34 30.00
C ASN A 237 18.39 -24.41 29.28
N ASP A 238 17.93 -23.62 28.29
CA ASP A 238 18.72 -22.60 27.58
C ASP A 238 18.55 -21.18 28.18
N GLU A 239 17.77 -21.01 29.26
CA GLU A 239 17.56 -19.71 29.94
C GLU A 239 18.69 -19.25 30.90
N ASP A 240 19.88 -19.89 30.93
CA ASP A 240 21.08 -19.36 31.63
C ASP A 240 22.16 -18.79 30.69
N SER A 241 21.79 -18.44 29.45
CA SER A 241 22.65 -17.72 28.52
C SER A 241 21.83 -16.65 27.79
N GLY A 242 21.87 -15.44 28.33
CA GLY A 242 20.91 -14.38 28.07
C GLY A 242 20.74 -13.93 26.61
N SER A 243 19.51 -13.55 26.27
CA SER A 243 19.12 -12.37 25.50
C SER A 243 17.59 -12.35 25.37
N LYS A 244 16.92 -11.52 26.17
CA LYS A 244 15.47 -11.30 26.09
C LYS A 244 15.10 -10.54 24.81
N ASP A 245 14.18 -11.08 24.02
CA ASP A 245 13.11 -10.25 23.47
C ASP A 245 11.79 -11.04 23.33
N LEU A 246 10.79 -10.54 24.06
CA LEU A 246 9.50 -11.17 24.31
C LEU A 246 8.53 -10.88 23.17
N LEU A 247 8.06 -11.91 22.47
CA LEU A 247 6.83 -11.84 21.67
C LEU A 247 5.62 -12.29 22.50
N ILE A 248 4.79 -11.32 22.88
CA ILE A 248 3.49 -11.51 23.51
C ILE A 248 2.55 -12.26 22.54
N LYS A 249 2.32 -13.55 22.76
CA LYS A 249 1.14 -14.27 22.24
C LYS A 249 0.00 -14.20 23.26
N ARG A 250 -1.08 -13.54 22.87
CA ARG A 250 -2.32 -13.35 23.64
C ARG A 250 -3.08 -14.68 23.71
N LYS A 251 -3.02 -15.36 24.86
CA LYS A 251 -3.89 -16.51 25.19
C LYS A 251 -4.99 -16.00 26.14
N VAL A 252 -6.25 -16.21 25.79
CA VAL A 252 -7.40 -15.96 26.67
C VAL A 252 -7.52 -17.14 27.64
N PRO A 253 -7.53 -16.94 28.97
CA PRO A 253 -7.88 -18.00 29.91
C PRO A 253 -9.25 -17.74 30.56
N GLY A 254 -10.08 -18.79 30.60
CA GLY A 254 -11.24 -18.85 31.48
C GLY A 254 -10.81 -19.07 32.93
N VAL A 255 -11.10 -18.07 33.77
CA VAL A 255 -11.74 -18.10 35.11
C VAL A 255 -11.32 -19.17 36.16
N MET A 256 -11.02 -18.64 37.38
CA MET A 256 -10.96 -19.19 38.76
C MET A 256 -9.65 -19.90 39.19
N VAL A 257 -9.03 -19.73 40.38
CA VAL A 257 -9.12 -18.92 41.65
C VAL A 257 -7.71 -19.07 42.28
N GLY A 258 -6.93 -18.04 42.65
CA GLY A 258 -6.95 -17.29 43.93
C GLY A 258 -5.63 -17.43 44.73
N GLN A 259 -5.23 -16.36 45.45
CA GLN A 259 -4.14 -16.17 46.46
C GLN A 259 -2.73 -15.81 45.92
N ALA A 260 -2.25 -14.55 45.92
CA ALA A 260 -1.79 -13.61 46.98
C ALA A 260 -0.41 -14.00 47.58
N ILE A 261 0.68 -13.19 47.55
CA ILE A 261 1.07 -12.07 48.46
C ILE A 261 2.49 -11.57 48.00
N SER A 262 2.71 -10.26 47.71
CA SER A 262 3.55 -9.24 48.43
C SER A 262 5.09 -9.36 48.24
N VAL A 263 5.97 -8.34 48.17
CA VAL A 263 6.09 -6.99 48.75
C VAL A 263 6.97 -6.09 47.84
N VAL A 264 6.74 -4.78 47.93
CA VAL A 264 7.34 -3.62 47.22
C VAL A 264 8.63 -3.08 47.86
N GLY A 265 9.50 -2.44 47.04
CA GLY A 265 10.33 -1.26 47.39
C GLY A 265 11.82 -1.54 47.67
N GLY A 266 12.80 -0.71 47.28
CA GLY A 266 12.83 0.63 46.69
C GLY A 266 14.28 1.06 46.34
N TYR A 267 14.40 2.21 45.66
CA TYR A 267 15.57 2.85 45.05
C TYR A 267 16.69 3.30 46.03
N THR A 268 17.95 3.43 45.57
CA THR A 268 18.71 4.71 45.40
C THR A 268 20.20 4.51 45.02
N GLU A 269 20.78 5.58 44.44
CA GLU A 269 22.04 5.75 43.70
C GLU A 269 23.38 5.85 44.49
N LYS A 270 24.48 5.52 43.77
CA LYS A 270 25.85 6.13 43.65
C LYS A 270 26.79 6.37 44.87
N VAL A 271 27.91 5.60 44.91
CA VAL A 271 29.38 5.90 44.71
C VAL A 271 29.90 7.32 45.09
N PRO A 272 31.20 7.60 45.53
CA PRO A 272 32.46 6.80 45.54
C PRO A 272 33.36 6.88 46.83
N ALA A 273 34.41 6.02 46.92
CA ALA A 273 35.85 6.42 46.94
C ALA A 273 36.84 5.35 47.48
N VAL A 274 37.81 4.98 46.61
CA VAL A 274 39.27 4.73 46.80
C VAL A 274 39.78 3.71 47.85
N GLU A 275 40.45 2.64 47.37
CA GLU A 275 41.89 2.32 47.56
C GLU A 275 42.29 0.97 46.93
N ALA A 276 43.50 0.89 46.37
CA ALA A 276 44.23 -0.29 45.87
C ALA A 276 45.68 -0.17 46.41
N PRO A 277 46.62 -1.17 46.31
CA PRO A 277 46.64 -2.34 45.41
C PRO A 277 47.29 -3.66 45.94
N ALA A 278 47.35 -4.65 45.02
CA ALA A 278 48.35 -5.72 44.84
C ALA A 278 48.21 -7.09 45.57
N THR A 279 48.08 -8.18 44.80
CA THR A 279 49.16 -9.17 44.52
C THR A 279 48.68 -10.34 43.63
N VAL A 280 49.56 -10.73 42.71
CA VAL A 280 49.42 -11.80 41.70
C VAL A 280 50.14 -13.06 42.19
N LYS A 281 49.56 -14.26 42.03
CA LYS A 281 50.30 -15.54 41.96
C LYS A 281 49.67 -16.51 40.95
N ARG A 282 50.44 -16.82 39.90
CA ARG A 282 50.25 -17.88 38.89
C ARG A 282 50.82 -19.22 39.39
N LEU A 283 50.27 -20.33 38.87
CA LEU A 283 50.90 -21.60 38.39
C LEU A 283 49.78 -22.66 38.20
N PRO A 284 49.97 -23.81 37.50
CA PRO A 284 51.12 -24.29 36.70
C PRO A 284 50.79 -24.87 35.29
N GLU A 285 51.81 -24.94 34.43
CA GLU A 285 51.84 -25.70 33.16
C GLU A 285 52.13 -27.20 33.37
N PRO A 286 51.76 -28.08 32.43
CA PRO A 286 52.44 -29.36 32.28
C PRO A 286 52.98 -29.70 30.88
N ILE A 287 54.30 -29.95 30.88
CA ILE A 287 55.05 -31.08 30.29
C ILE A 287 55.29 -31.08 28.77
N VAL A 288 56.54 -30.76 28.43
CA VAL A 288 57.24 -31.10 27.18
C VAL A 288 58.03 -32.40 27.37
N PRO A 289 58.13 -33.28 26.36
CA PRO A 289 59.24 -34.23 26.28
C PRO A 289 60.28 -33.78 25.25
N THR A 290 61.52 -33.63 25.71
CA THR A 290 62.71 -33.37 24.89
C THR A 290 63.31 -34.67 24.32
N ALA A 291 63.82 -34.52 23.10
CA ALA A 291 64.45 -35.45 22.16
C ALA A 291 65.25 -36.68 22.67
N GLN A 292 65.13 -37.78 21.92
CA GLN A 292 66.26 -38.65 21.59
C GLN A 292 66.37 -38.81 20.06
N THR A 293 67.61 -38.68 19.58
CA THR A 293 68.04 -38.75 18.18
C THR A 293 68.31 -40.20 17.77
N LYS A 294 67.80 -40.65 16.61
CA LYS A 294 68.55 -41.44 15.61
C LYS A 294 67.72 -41.79 14.36
N MET A 295 68.31 -41.43 13.21
CA MET A 295 68.34 -42.12 11.90
C MET A 295 67.10 -42.23 10.99
N THR A 296 67.28 -41.62 9.80
CA THR A 296 66.93 -42.07 8.44
C THR A 296 65.77 -43.06 8.25
N GLY A 297 64.70 -42.57 7.61
CA GLY A 297 63.70 -43.41 6.98
C GLY A 297 62.55 -42.56 6.46
N ALA A 298 62.39 -42.49 5.15
CA ALA A 298 61.25 -41.85 4.50
C ALA A 298 59.94 -42.47 5.03
N SER A 299 59.19 -41.73 5.85
CA SER A 299 57.83 -42.09 6.18
C SER A 299 57.02 -40.82 6.31
N GLY A 300 56.18 -40.58 5.31
CA GLY A 300 55.29 -39.43 5.24
C GLY A 300 54.36 -39.44 6.45
N ARG A 301 54.62 -38.54 7.41
CA ARG A 301 53.59 -38.12 8.35
C ARG A 301 52.47 -37.51 7.52
N LYS A 302 51.34 -38.22 7.40
CA LYS A 302 50.10 -37.67 6.84
C LYS A 302 49.81 -36.40 7.62
N LYS A 303 50.06 -35.23 7.00
CA LYS A 303 49.64 -33.94 7.53
C LYS A 303 48.14 -34.07 7.81
N VAL A 304 47.72 -33.74 9.03
CA VAL A 304 46.31 -33.62 9.37
C VAL A 304 45.71 -32.66 8.34
N PHE A 305 44.80 -33.15 7.51
CA PHE A 305 44.17 -32.35 6.47
C PHE A 305 43.39 -31.23 7.16
N ARG A 306 43.91 -30.00 7.07
CA ARG A 306 43.18 -28.79 7.46
C ARG A 306 42.68 -28.16 6.18
N LEU A 307 41.38 -27.87 6.13
CA LEU A 307 40.76 -27.31 4.96
C LEU A 307 41.53 -26.05 4.51
N SER A 308 41.91 -25.20 5.45
CA SER A 308 42.73 -23.98 5.28
C SER A 308 44.06 -24.19 4.55
N ASP A 309 44.65 -25.39 4.59
CA ASP A 309 45.92 -25.69 3.94
C ASP A 309 45.76 -26.04 2.45
N VAL A 310 44.52 -26.26 1.99
CA VAL A 310 44.19 -26.73 0.64
C VAL A 310 43.30 -25.74 -0.13
N ILE A 311 42.55 -24.88 0.56
CA ILE A 311 41.81 -23.77 -0.06
C ILE A 311 42.66 -22.51 -0.08
N GLN A 312 42.87 -21.96 -1.28
CA GLN A 312 43.27 -20.57 -1.42
C GLN A 312 42.05 -19.67 -1.20
N PRO A 313 42.13 -18.65 -0.33
CA PRO A 313 41.07 -17.65 -0.24
C PRO A 313 40.90 -16.97 -1.60
N PHE A 314 39.66 -16.81 -2.03
CA PHE A 314 39.36 -16.06 -3.25
C PHE A 314 39.82 -14.61 -3.10
N SER A 315 40.28 -14.00 -4.19
CA SER A 315 40.50 -12.56 -4.21
C SER A 315 39.19 -11.81 -4.10
N ASP A 316 39.20 -10.58 -3.57
CA ASP A 316 38.00 -9.75 -3.44
C ASP A 316 37.26 -9.61 -4.79
N THR A 317 38.00 -9.47 -5.88
CA THR A 317 37.47 -9.42 -7.26
C THR A 317 36.79 -10.73 -7.71
N GLN A 318 37.25 -11.89 -7.21
CA GLN A 318 36.61 -13.18 -7.49
C GLN A 318 35.33 -13.34 -6.65
N ILE A 319 35.36 -12.88 -5.40
CA ILE A 319 34.20 -12.87 -4.50
C ILE A 319 33.08 -11.99 -5.08
N GLU A 320 33.39 -10.78 -5.52
CA GLU A 320 32.44 -9.87 -6.17
C GLU A 320 31.81 -10.51 -7.42
N LYS A 321 32.63 -11.10 -8.31
CA LYS A 321 32.14 -11.77 -9.53
C LYS A 321 31.22 -12.95 -9.22
N LEU A 322 31.58 -13.77 -8.24
CA LEU A 322 30.76 -14.91 -7.82
C LEU A 322 29.45 -14.45 -7.17
N THR A 323 29.52 -13.41 -6.34
CA THR A 323 28.35 -12.78 -5.69
C THR A 323 27.40 -12.21 -6.74
N SER A 324 27.90 -11.41 -7.68
CA SER A 324 27.13 -10.85 -8.79
C SER A 324 26.41 -11.95 -9.60
N ARG A 325 27.12 -13.04 -9.95
CA ARG A 325 26.54 -14.18 -10.65
C ARG A 325 25.46 -14.90 -9.84
N ALA A 326 25.65 -15.04 -8.53
CA ALA A 326 24.68 -15.67 -7.65
C ALA A 326 23.40 -14.82 -7.54
N VAL A 327 23.54 -13.51 -7.32
CA VAL A 327 22.42 -12.56 -7.25
C VAL A 327 21.65 -12.53 -8.56
N LYS A 328 22.33 -12.37 -9.71
CA LYS A 328 21.71 -12.40 -11.05
C LYS A 328 20.96 -13.71 -11.32
N ARG A 329 21.50 -14.85 -10.87
CA ARG A 329 20.81 -16.14 -10.99
C ARG A 329 19.52 -16.20 -10.17
N ILE A 330 19.49 -15.62 -8.97
CA ILE A 330 18.27 -15.54 -8.12
C ILE A 330 17.29 -14.50 -8.68
N LEU A 331 17.81 -13.41 -9.24
CA LEU A 331 17.02 -12.36 -9.87
C LEU A 331 16.25 -12.91 -11.08
N HIS A 332 16.89 -13.67 -11.98
CA HIS A 332 16.22 -14.17 -13.19
C HIS A 332 15.43 -15.49 -12.99
N SER A 333 15.41 -16.08 -11.80
CA SER A 333 14.68 -17.34 -11.52
C SER A 333 13.19 -17.13 -11.17
N GLU A 334 12.66 -15.93 -11.37
CA GLU A 334 11.27 -15.53 -11.07
C GLU A 334 10.23 -16.54 -11.56
N LYS A 335 10.24 -16.89 -12.85
CA LYS A 335 9.24 -17.80 -13.44
C LYS A 335 9.29 -19.20 -12.84
N ALA A 336 10.50 -19.71 -12.56
CA ALA A 336 10.69 -21.05 -12.00
C ALA A 336 10.22 -21.13 -10.53
N ILE A 337 10.49 -20.08 -9.75
CA ILE A 337 10.10 -20.01 -8.33
C ILE A 337 8.60 -19.68 -8.18
N ALA A 338 8.02 -18.93 -9.11
CA ALA A 338 6.58 -18.71 -9.14
C ALA A 338 5.81 -20.03 -9.32
N GLN A 339 6.32 -20.95 -10.14
CA GLN A 339 5.72 -22.28 -10.33
C GLN A 339 5.75 -23.15 -9.07
N SER A 340 6.73 -22.96 -8.19
CA SER A 340 6.79 -23.67 -6.91
C SER A 340 6.01 -22.99 -5.78
N GLY A 341 5.43 -21.79 -6.02
CA GLY A 341 4.70 -21.02 -5.01
C GLY A 341 5.59 -20.29 -3.99
N MET A 342 6.91 -20.29 -4.18
CA MET A 342 7.89 -19.75 -3.21
C MET A 342 8.37 -18.33 -3.56
N SER A 343 7.59 -17.56 -4.33
CA SER A 343 7.95 -16.20 -4.74
C SER A 343 8.25 -15.26 -3.57
N HIS A 344 7.49 -15.39 -2.48
CA HIS A 344 7.68 -14.56 -1.27
C HIS A 344 9.05 -14.80 -0.61
N VAL A 345 9.58 -16.04 -0.67
CA VAL A 345 10.91 -16.36 -0.15
C VAL A 345 11.99 -15.73 -1.02
N ARG A 346 11.83 -15.79 -2.35
CA ARG A 346 12.76 -15.10 -3.28
C ARG A 346 12.80 -13.60 -3.00
N VAL A 347 11.64 -12.96 -2.82
CA VAL A 347 11.55 -11.53 -2.52
C VAL A 347 12.30 -11.20 -1.23
N LYS A 348 12.02 -11.94 -0.14
CA LYS A 348 12.67 -11.74 1.16
C LYS A 348 14.17 -12.00 1.11
N LEU A 349 14.61 -13.00 0.35
CA LEU A 349 16.03 -13.31 0.15
C LEU A 349 16.74 -12.18 -0.59
N LEU A 350 16.18 -11.72 -1.71
CA LEU A 350 16.77 -10.64 -2.50
C LEU A 350 16.83 -9.33 -1.72
N SER A 351 15.75 -8.94 -1.05
CA SER A 351 15.73 -7.69 -0.27
C SER A 351 16.76 -7.71 0.86
N ARG A 352 16.89 -8.83 1.58
CA ARG A 352 17.88 -8.96 2.66
C ARG A 352 19.31 -9.00 2.14
N LEU A 353 19.58 -9.77 1.09
CA LEU A 353 20.91 -9.91 0.52
C LEU A 353 21.44 -8.55 0.05
N VAL A 354 20.64 -7.78 -0.70
CA VAL A 354 21.06 -6.45 -1.18
C VAL A 354 21.35 -5.49 -0.03
N THR A 355 20.55 -5.52 1.05
CA THR A 355 20.77 -4.64 2.21
C THR A 355 21.92 -5.06 3.14
N GLN A 356 22.25 -6.36 3.21
CA GLN A 356 23.27 -6.87 4.12
C GLN A 356 24.69 -6.81 3.54
N PHE A 357 24.83 -6.88 2.22
CA PHE A 357 26.12 -6.83 1.53
C PHE A 357 26.47 -5.39 1.09
N GLU A 358 26.31 -4.42 1.99
CA GLU A 358 26.69 -3.00 1.79
C GLU A 358 26.12 -2.36 0.51
N GLY A 359 24.96 -2.82 0.04
CA GLY A 359 24.34 -2.29 -1.18
C GLY A 359 25.00 -2.77 -2.48
N MET A 360 25.92 -3.75 -2.44
CA MET A 360 26.40 -4.41 -3.65
C MET A 360 25.21 -4.93 -4.47
N MET A 361 25.19 -4.61 -5.76
CA MET A 361 24.13 -4.99 -6.71
C MET A 361 22.77 -4.30 -6.47
N LYS A 362 22.68 -3.28 -5.60
CA LYS A 362 21.43 -2.55 -5.37
C LYS A 362 20.91 -1.89 -6.64
N GLU A 363 21.80 -1.27 -7.41
CA GLU A 363 21.47 -0.67 -8.71
C GLU A 363 20.91 -1.72 -9.69
N ASP A 364 21.59 -2.86 -9.87
CA ASP A 364 21.12 -3.97 -10.70
C ASP A 364 19.72 -4.47 -10.28
N VAL A 365 19.43 -4.51 -8.97
CA VAL A 365 18.10 -4.90 -8.47
C VAL A 365 17.06 -3.82 -8.70
N LEU A 366 17.41 -2.54 -8.52
CA LEU A 366 16.52 -1.42 -8.80
C LEU A 366 16.18 -1.33 -10.29
N GLU A 367 17.17 -1.47 -11.18
CA GLU A 367 16.98 -1.53 -12.63
C GLU A 367 16.04 -2.69 -13.00
N PHE A 368 16.28 -3.87 -12.45
CA PHE A 368 15.40 -5.02 -12.65
C PHE A 368 13.99 -4.81 -12.12
N ILE A 369 13.80 -4.14 -10.99
CA ILE A 369 12.46 -3.79 -10.50
C ILE A 369 11.79 -2.82 -11.47
N LEU A 370 12.52 -1.79 -11.91
CA LEU A 370 11.99 -0.75 -12.78
C LEU A 370 11.59 -1.29 -14.16
N ASP A 371 12.28 -2.29 -14.71
CA ASP A 371 11.91 -2.98 -15.96
C ASP A 371 10.42 -3.40 -15.98
N ASP A 372 9.94 -4.03 -14.91
CA ASP A 372 8.54 -4.44 -14.76
C ASP A 372 8.06 -4.29 -13.31
N ILE A 373 7.91 -3.03 -12.90
CA ILE A 373 7.53 -2.66 -11.54
C ILE A 373 6.10 -3.11 -11.17
N ARG A 374 5.25 -3.39 -12.15
CA ARG A 374 3.87 -3.86 -11.92
C ARG A 374 3.85 -5.28 -11.38
N THR A 375 4.60 -6.18 -12.01
CA THR A 375 4.69 -7.57 -11.54
C THR A 375 5.65 -7.70 -10.35
N ARG A 376 6.62 -6.79 -10.22
CA ARG A 376 7.69 -6.84 -9.21
C ARG A 376 7.48 -5.88 -8.04
N SER A 377 6.28 -5.33 -7.86
CA SER A 377 5.99 -4.34 -6.81
C SER A 377 6.31 -4.85 -5.40
N ASP A 378 6.07 -6.14 -5.13
CA ASP A 378 6.35 -6.75 -3.82
C ASP A 378 7.84 -6.71 -3.48
N LEU A 379 8.71 -6.86 -4.49
CA LEU A 379 10.16 -6.72 -4.30
C LEU A 379 10.56 -5.28 -4.02
N ALA A 380 9.94 -4.31 -4.73
CA ALA A 380 10.16 -2.88 -4.50
C ALA A 380 9.80 -2.49 -3.05
N PHE A 381 8.62 -2.89 -2.59
CA PHE A 381 8.19 -2.65 -1.21
C PHE A 381 9.11 -3.34 -0.20
N SER A 382 9.39 -4.63 -0.40
CA SER A 382 10.27 -5.39 0.53
C SER A 382 11.67 -4.77 0.63
N LEU A 383 12.24 -4.28 -0.49
CA LEU A 383 13.52 -3.59 -0.48
C LEU A 383 13.44 -2.25 0.27
N LEU A 384 12.43 -1.43 -0.03
CA LEU A 384 12.23 -0.13 0.63
C LEU A 384 12.08 -0.27 2.16
N TYR A 385 11.25 -1.23 2.61
CA TYR A 385 11.07 -1.52 4.02
C TYR A 385 12.33 -2.08 4.68
N GLN A 386 13.10 -2.91 3.96
CA GLN A 386 14.34 -3.48 4.49
C GLN A 386 15.42 -2.40 4.66
N GLU A 387 15.54 -1.46 3.72
CA GLU A 387 16.44 -0.30 3.84
C GLU A 387 16.06 0.58 5.03
N TYR A 388 14.76 0.81 5.24
CA TYR A 388 14.28 1.54 6.41
C TYR A 388 14.60 0.80 7.73
N ASN A 389 14.44 -0.52 7.76
CA ASN A 389 14.82 -1.31 8.93
C ASN A 389 16.33 -1.31 9.18
N ALA A 390 17.15 -1.30 8.12
CA ALA A 390 18.60 -1.18 8.24
C ALA A 390 18.98 0.16 8.88
N TYR A 391 18.37 1.26 8.44
CA TYR A 391 18.50 2.57 9.09
C TYR A 391 18.14 2.53 10.58
N LEU A 392 17.00 1.93 10.94
CA LEU A 392 16.57 1.81 12.34
C LEU A 392 17.54 0.98 13.19
N SER A 393 18.15 -0.06 12.62
CA SER A 393 19.11 -0.91 13.34
C SER A 393 20.44 -0.22 13.67
N GLN A 394 20.74 0.91 13.02
CA GLN A 394 21.98 1.67 13.18
C GLN A 394 21.80 2.94 14.04
N LEU A 395 20.62 3.17 14.63
CA LEU A 395 20.37 4.32 15.49
C LEU A 395 21.29 4.28 16.73
N PRO A 396 21.87 5.41 17.19
CA PRO A 396 21.63 6.80 16.76
C PRO A 396 22.46 7.32 15.58
N SER A 397 23.44 6.55 15.07
CA SER A 397 24.38 6.99 14.03
C SER A 397 23.91 6.69 12.59
N GLY A 398 22.79 6.00 12.41
CA GLY A 398 22.26 5.63 11.10
C GLY A 398 21.93 6.85 10.22
N LEU A 399 22.36 6.80 8.96
CA LEU A 399 22.03 7.78 7.92
C LEU A 399 20.87 7.29 7.07
N LEU A 400 20.02 8.21 6.61
CA LEU A 400 18.84 7.87 5.80
C LEU A 400 19.16 7.74 4.30
N ASP A 401 20.40 8.02 3.89
CA ASP A 401 20.82 8.17 2.48
C ASP A 401 20.54 6.94 1.62
N SER A 402 20.76 5.73 2.15
CA SER A 402 20.50 4.49 1.40
C SER A 402 19.00 4.27 1.16
N TYR A 403 18.17 4.62 2.14
CA TYR A 403 16.71 4.60 2.01
C TYR A 403 16.25 5.69 1.04
N ASP A 404 16.79 6.91 1.17
CA ASP A 404 16.50 8.05 0.31
C ASP A 404 16.77 7.74 -1.16
N HIS A 405 17.97 7.25 -1.46
CA HIS A 405 18.37 6.85 -2.80
C HIS A 405 17.45 5.76 -3.37
N CYS A 406 17.06 4.76 -2.56
CA CYS A 406 16.14 3.70 -2.98
C CYS A 406 14.75 4.28 -3.33
N LEU A 407 14.17 5.09 -2.45
CA LEU A 407 12.87 5.71 -2.63
C LEU A 407 12.86 6.66 -3.85
N TYR A 408 13.86 7.52 -3.95
CA TYR A 408 14.04 8.45 -5.06
C TYR A 408 14.11 7.71 -6.40
N THR A 409 14.95 6.67 -6.50
CA THR A 409 15.15 5.91 -7.74
C THR A 409 13.86 5.20 -8.17
N LEU A 410 13.14 4.59 -7.23
CA LEU A 410 11.86 3.93 -7.53
C LEU A 410 10.80 4.94 -7.99
N LEU A 411 10.69 6.10 -7.32
CA LEU A 411 9.70 7.13 -7.69
C LEU A 411 10.04 7.81 -9.03
N SER A 412 11.31 8.14 -9.25
CA SER A 412 11.78 8.75 -10.50
C SER A 412 11.58 7.80 -11.69
N GLY A 413 11.95 6.52 -11.52
CA GLY A 413 11.73 5.52 -12.57
C GLY A 413 10.24 5.26 -12.87
N LEU A 414 9.35 5.37 -11.87
CA LEU A 414 7.90 5.34 -12.10
C LEU A 414 7.39 6.59 -12.84
N GLN A 415 7.92 7.76 -12.52
CA GLN A 415 7.52 9.02 -13.14
C GLN A 415 7.82 9.04 -14.66
N GLU A 416 8.97 8.51 -15.07
CA GLU A 416 9.40 8.47 -16.47
C GLU A 416 8.52 7.56 -17.35
N LYS A 417 7.89 6.53 -16.76
CA LYS A 417 7.07 5.59 -17.53
C LYS A 417 5.70 6.19 -17.88
N PRO A 418 5.24 6.11 -19.15
CA PRO A 418 3.99 6.74 -19.59
C PRO A 418 2.71 6.03 -19.09
N GLU A 419 2.76 4.73 -18.76
CA GLU A 419 1.60 3.93 -18.35
C GLU A 419 1.39 3.86 -16.82
N GLN A 420 1.16 5.00 -16.17
CA GLN A 420 0.85 5.04 -14.73
C GLN A 420 -0.66 5.08 -14.45
N ARG A 421 -1.44 4.18 -15.06
CA ARG A 421 -2.90 4.11 -14.83
C ARG A 421 -3.29 3.28 -13.61
N ASP A 422 -2.38 2.43 -13.13
CA ASP A 422 -2.69 1.41 -12.12
C ASP A 422 -2.59 1.92 -10.66
N GLY A 423 -2.35 3.22 -10.46
CA GLY A 423 -2.24 3.83 -9.12
C GLY A 423 -1.00 3.39 -8.33
N LEU A 424 -0.04 2.74 -8.98
CA LEU A 424 1.15 2.18 -8.32
C LEU A 424 2.05 3.26 -7.71
N PHE A 425 2.21 4.40 -8.39
CA PHE A 425 2.90 5.58 -7.84
C PHE A 425 2.28 6.03 -6.52
N THR A 426 0.96 6.21 -6.50
CA THR A 426 0.20 6.57 -5.29
C THR A 426 0.40 5.54 -4.18
N LYS A 427 0.34 4.25 -4.52
CA LYS A 427 0.57 3.16 -3.56
C LYS A 427 1.98 3.21 -2.98
N LEU A 428 3.01 3.41 -3.81
CA LEU A 428 4.39 3.51 -3.36
C LEU A 428 4.61 4.67 -2.38
N VAL A 429 4.08 5.84 -2.71
CA VAL A 429 4.14 7.03 -1.86
C VAL A 429 3.42 6.80 -0.52
N LEU A 430 2.26 6.16 -0.53
CA LEU A 430 1.47 5.97 0.69
C LEU A 430 2.01 4.87 1.61
N GLU A 431 2.62 3.83 1.05
CA GLU A 431 3.21 2.71 1.80
C GLU A 431 4.66 2.99 2.26
N ALA A 432 5.35 3.98 1.69
CA ALA A 432 6.72 4.32 2.08
C ALA A 432 6.80 4.72 3.57
N PRO A 433 7.66 4.12 4.41
CA PRO A 433 7.71 4.44 5.85
C PRO A 433 7.83 5.93 6.16
N ILE A 434 8.77 6.62 5.49
CA ILE A 434 8.99 8.06 5.61
C ILE A 434 9.14 8.66 4.21
N ILE A 435 8.51 9.82 3.97
CA ILE A 435 8.77 10.61 2.75
C ILE A 435 9.91 11.58 3.05
N THR A 436 10.99 11.46 2.29
CA THR A 436 12.17 12.31 2.32
C THR A 436 11.98 13.55 1.45
N GLU A 437 12.89 14.52 1.56
CA GLU A 437 12.80 15.77 0.79
C GLU A 437 13.01 15.54 -0.72
N SER A 438 13.96 14.69 -1.11
CA SER A 438 14.20 14.32 -2.50
C SER A 438 12.98 13.60 -3.11
N ALA A 439 12.36 12.68 -2.37
CA ALA A 439 11.13 12.01 -2.78
C ALA A 439 9.94 12.99 -2.90
N LEU A 440 9.86 13.99 -2.01
CA LEU A 440 8.85 15.03 -2.07
C LEU A 440 9.01 15.91 -3.32
N GLU A 441 10.24 16.18 -3.75
CA GLU A 441 10.52 16.88 -5.00
C GLU A 441 10.07 16.06 -6.23
N VAL A 442 10.28 14.74 -6.23
CA VAL A 442 9.76 13.85 -7.28
C VAL A 442 8.22 13.89 -7.33
N ILE A 443 7.55 13.88 -6.15
CA ILE A 443 6.09 14.02 -6.06
C ILE A 443 5.64 15.37 -6.62
N ARG A 444 6.36 16.46 -6.34
CA ARG A 444 6.08 17.79 -6.91
C ARG A 444 6.15 17.75 -8.44
N ARG A 445 7.26 17.25 -9.00
CA ARG A 445 7.42 17.12 -10.47
C ARG A 445 6.34 16.21 -11.08
N TYR A 446 5.88 15.18 -10.37
CA TYR A 446 4.78 14.31 -10.79
C TYR A 446 3.44 15.06 -10.85
N CYS A 447 3.21 16.03 -9.95
CA CYS A 447 2.02 16.89 -9.97
C CYS A 447 2.05 17.92 -11.11
N GLU A 448 3.24 18.26 -11.63
CA GLU A 448 3.43 19.24 -12.70
C GLU A 448 3.23 18.65 -14.12
N ASP A 449 3.13 17.32 -14.24
CA ASP A 449 2.84 16.63 -15.49
C ASP A 449 1.36 16.79 -15.87
N GLU A 450 1.07 17.45 -16.99
CA GLU A 450 -0.30 17.72 -17.42
C GLU A 450 -1.12 16.46 -17.70
N SER A 451 -0.48 15.36 -18.09
CA SER A 451 -1.17 14.10 -18.39
C SER A 451 -1.67 13.40 -17.13
N ARG A 452 -1.02 13.67 -15.99
CA ARG A 452 -1.18 12.93 -14.73
C ARG A 452 -1.46 13.83 -13.52
N VAL A 453 -1.60 15.13 -13.73
CA VAL A 453 -1.85 16.17 -12.71
C VAL A 453 -2.92 15.75 -11.70
N TYR A 454 -4.06 15.22 -12.16
CA TYR A 454 -5.15 14.83 -11.25
C TYR A 454 -4.74 13.69 -10.31
N LEU A 455 -4.00 12.71 -10.82
CA LEU A 455 -3.51 11.58 -10.02
C LEU A 455 -2.41 12.02 -9.04
N GLY A 456 -1.51 12.90 -9.47
CA GLY A 456 -0.51 13.51 -8.60
C GLY A 456 -1.14 14.31 -7.46
N MET A 457 -2.09 15.19 -7.77
CA MET A 457 -2.81 15.99 -6.78
C MET A 457 -3.64 15.12 -5.82
N THR A 458 -4.23 14.04 -6.33
CA THR A 458 -4.93 13.06 -5.48
C THR A 458 -3.96 12.35 -4.53
N THR A 459 -2.77 11.96 -5.02
CA THR A 459 -1.71 11.36 -4.20
C THR A 459 -1.28 12.30 -3.08
N LEU A 460 -1.04 13.58 -3.40
CA LEU A 460 -0.65 14.59 -2.42
C LEU A 460 -1.76 14.86 -1.39
N LYS A 461 -3.03 14.93 -1.83
CA LYS A 461 -4.19 15.01 -0.94
C LYS A 461 -4.22 13.82 0.02
N GLU A 462 -4.09 12.59 -0.49
CA GLU A 462 -4.11 11.40 0.36
C GLU A 462 -2.94 11.37 1.35
N LEU A 463 -1.76 11.84 0.93
CA LEU A 463 -0.60 11.98 1.80
C LEU A 463 -0.89 12.93 2.98
N ILE A 464 -1.48 14.09 2.71
CA ILE A 464 -1.85 15.07 3.75
C ILE A 464 -2.87 14.47 4.74
N VAL A 465 -3.85 13.71 4.24
CA VAL A 465 -4.90 13.13 5.08
C VAL A 465 -4.43 11.92 5.89
N LYS A 466 -3.62 11.04 5.28
CA LYS A 466 -3.17 9.79 5.92
C LYS A 466 -1.95 9.99 6.83
N ARG A 467 -1.20 11.10 6.70
CA ARG A 467 0.03 11.37 7.47
C ARG A 467 0.02 12.72 8.19
N PRO A 468 -0.72 12.83 9.32
CA PRO A 468 -0.86 14.09 10.06
C PRO A 468 0.47 14.66 10.58
N SER A 469 1.46 13.82 10.90
CA SER A 469 2.73 14.24 11.51
C SER A 469 3.54 15.22 10.67
N ARG A 470 3.43 15.15 9.34
CA ARG A 470 4.12 16.05 8.39
C ARG A 470 3.13 16.76 7.45
N GLN A 471 1.85 16.84 7.85
CA GLN A 471 0.77 17.35 6.99
C GLN A 471 1.04 18.74 6.42
N PHE A 472 1.66 19.64 7.19
CA PHE A 472 1.93 21.01 6.76
C PHE A 472 3.04 21.10 5.70
N GLN A 473 4.01 20.19 5.73
CA GLN A 473 5.04 20.11 4.67
C GLN A 473 4.41 19.72 3.34
N TYR A 474 3.54 18.71 3.36
CA TYR A 474 2.84 18.25 2.17
C TYR A 474 1.80 19.25 1.66
N LEU A 475 1.09 19.92 2.58
CA LEU A 475 0.17 21.00 2.25
C LEU A 475 0.90 22.19 1.64
N HIS A 476 2.11 22.52 2.12
CA HIS A 476 2.92 23.58 1.54
C HIS A 476 3.26 23.32 0.07
N VAL A 477 3.62 22.08 -0.30
CA VAL A 477 3.82 21.71 -1.72
C VAL A 477 2.54 21.94 -2.54
N LEU A 478 1.37 21.58 -2.01
CA LEU A 478 0.10 21.81 -2.71
C LEU A 478 -0.21 23.30 -2.86
N LEU A 479 0.12 24.10 -1.85
CA LEU A 479 -0.04 25.55 -1.86
C LEU A 479 0.88 26.21 -2.90
N ASP A 480 2.13 25.79 -3.01
CA ASP A 480 3.06 26.29 -4.04
C ASP A 480 2.56 25.98 -5.45
N LEU A 481 1.96 24.80 -5.66
CA LEU A 481 1.38 24.40 -6.94
C LEU A 481 0.17 25.26 -7.35
N SER A 482 -0.44 26.01 -6.41
CA SER A 482 -1.54 26.94 -6.71
C SER A 482 -1.10 28.22 -7.42
N SER A 483 0.20 28.57 -7.33
CA SER A 483 0.82 29.68 -8.06
C SER A 483 1.62 29.23 -9.27
N HIS A 484 1.52 27.95 -9.67
CA HIS A 484 2.30 27.39 -10.77
C HIS A 484 1.93 28.02 -12.14
N GLU A 485 2.92 28.13 -13.04
CA GLU A 485 2.78 28.75 -14.37
C GLU A 485 1.71 28.02 -15.22
N LYS A 486 1.80 26.68 -15.29
CA LYS A 486 0.82 25.81 -15.99
C LYS A 486 -0.60 25.93 -15.43
N GLU A 487 -1.56 26.30 -16.29
CA GLU A 487 -2.96 26.53 -15.91
C GLU A 487 -3.69 25.27 -15.40
N LYS A 488 -3.48 24.10 -16.03
CA LYS A 488 -4.12 22.85 -15.60
C LYS A 488 -3.68 22.44 -14.18
N VAL A 489 -2.38 22.57 -13.89
CA VAL A 489 -1.79 22.29 -12.57
C VAL A 489 -2.40 23.21 -11.53
N ARG A 490 -2.36 24.51 -11.79
CA ARG A 490 -2.95 25.53 -10.93
C ARG A 490 -4.44 25.31 -10.65
N THR A 491 -5.25 25.15 -11.69
CA THR A 491 -6.71 24.99 -11.55
C THR A 491 -7.07 23.74 -10.75
N THR A 492 -6.32 22.66 -10.97
CA THR A 492 -6.49 21.43 -10.19
C THR A 492 -6.07 21.64 -8.74
N ALA A 493 -4.89 22.22 -8.48
CA ALA A 493 -4.40 22.52 -7.12
C ALA A 493 -5.41 23.38 -6.34
N LEU A 494 -5.93 24.44 -6.94
CA LEU A 494 -6.96 25.30 -6.34
C LEU A 494 -8.25 24.54 -6.02
N ALA A 495 -8.71 23.65 -6.91
CA ALA A 495 -9.88 22.82 -6.66
C ALA A 495 -9.69 21.86 -5.46
N PHE A 496 -8.50 21.30 -5.30
CA PHE A 496 -8.16 20.49 -4.13
C PHE A 496 -8.05 21.33 -2.86
N LEU A 497 -7.38 22.48 -2.91
CA LEU A 497 -7.25 23.40 -1.77
C LEU A 497 -8.61 23.90 -1.26
N LYS A 498 -9.56 24.21 -2.15
CA LYS A 498 -10.95 24.55 -1.77
C LYS A 498 -11.61 23.43 -0.95
N ARG A 499 -11.46 22.17 -1.37
CA ARG A 499 -11.98 21.01 -0.63
C ARG A 499 -11.25 20.80 0.70
N MET A 500 -9.97 21.15 0.78
CA MET A 500 -9.19 21.03 2.02
C MET A 500 -9.51 22.14 3.03
N TYR A 501 -9.90 23.31 2.54
CA TYR A 501 -10.32 24.46 3.33
C TYR A 501 -11.61 24.23 4.14
N GLU A 502 -12.44 23.26 3.74
CA GLU A 502 -13.59 22.79 4.52
C GLU A 502 -13.16 22.18 5.87
N LYS A 503 -11.90 21.73 5.99
CA LYS A 503 -11.35 21.19 7.25
C LYS A 503 -10.79 22.31 8.11
N ASP A 504 -11.36 22.51 9.29
CA ASP A 504 -10.99 23.62 10.18
C ASP A 504 -9.50 23.63 10.56
N GLN A 505 -8.88 22.46 10.75
CA GLN A 505 -7.46 22.32 11.13
C GLN A 505 -6.47 22.85 10.08
N LEU A 506 -6.88 22.89 8.80
CA LEU A 506 -6.02 23.33 7.71
C LEU A 506 -6.34 24.78 7.28
N ARG A 507 -7.51 25.30 7.68
CA ARG A 507 -8.03 26.61 7.26
C ARG A 507 -7.04 27.72 7.57
N ASP A 508 -6.63 27.85 8.82
CA ASP A 508 -5.74 28.93 9.27
C ASP A 508 -4.40 28.92 8.53
N TYR A 509 -3.86 27.75 8.21
CA TYR A 509 -2.60 27.63 7.49
C TYR A 509 -2.74 28.04 6.02
N ILE A 510 -3.82 27.62 5.37
CA ILE A 510 -4.14 27.99 3.98
C ILE A 510 -4.39 29.51 3.89
N GLU A 511 -5.12 30.09 4.84
CA GLU A 511 -5.36 31.54 4.90
C GLU A 511 -4.07 32.32 5.11
N LYS A 512 -3.23 31.91 6.07
CA LYS A 512 -1.93 32.55 6.32
C LYS A 512 -1.05 32.54 5.07
N PHE A 513 -1.00 31.42 4.35
CA PHE A 513 -0.24 31.35 3.09
C PHE A 513 -0.80 32.32 2.04
N GLY A 514 -2.12 32.34 1.83
CA GLY A 514 -2.76 33.26 0.89
C GLY A 514 -2.57 34.74 1.27
N LEU A 515 -2.63 35.06 2.56
CA LEU A 515 -2.39 36.40 3.09
C LEU A 515 -0.93 36.82 2.92
N ASN A 516 0.02 35.92 3.17
CA ASN A 516 1.45 36.18 2.96
C ASN A 516 1.72 36.53 1.49
N TYR A 517 1.16 35.76 0.54
CA TYR A 517 1.29 36.06 -0.89
C TYR A 517 0.62 37.38 -1.29
N LEU A 518 -0.53 37.70 -0.68
CA LEU A 518 -1.20 38.98 -0.89
C LEU A 518 -0.34 40.15 -0.39
N GLN A 519 0.30 40.02 0.77
CA GLN A 519 1.18 41.05 1.34
C GLN A 519 2.41 41.33 0.47
N LEU A 520 2.87 40.37 -0.35
CA LEU A 520 3.97 40.60 -1.29
C LEU A 520 3.65 41.73 -2.29
N LEU A 521 2.36 41.97 -2.58
CA LEU A 521 1.90 43.03 -3.49
C LEU A 521 2.07 44.46 -2.94
N VAL A 522 2.42 44.61 -1.66
CA VAL A 522 2.77 45.91 -1.08
C VAL A 522 4.17 46.34 -1.52
N HIS A 523 5.05 45.39 -1.86
CA HIS A 523 6.40 45.70 -2.29
C HIS A 523 6.43 46.36 -3.68
N PRO A 524 7.35 47.32 -3.91
CA PRO A 524 7.44 48.04 -5.18
C PRO A 524 7.77 47.12 -6.36
N ASN A 525 8.52 46.05 -6.11
CA ASN A 525 8.92 45.05 -7.12
C ASN A 525 8.59 43.63 -6.62
N PRO A 526 8.30 42.68 -7.53
CA PRO A 526 8.08 41.28 -7.20
C PRO A 526 9.31 40.67 -6.52
N PRO A 527 9.14 39.98 -5.36
CA PRO A 527 10.22 39.23 -4.72
C PRO A 527 10.76 38.12 -5.63
N SER A 528 12.05 37.79 -5.47
CA SER A 528 12.71 36.70 -6.22
C SER A 528 12.00 35.35 -6.09
N LEU A 529 11.28 35.12 -4.99
CA LEU A 529 10.47 33.92 -4.75
C LEU A 529 9.40 33.65 -5.82
N LEU A 530 8.92 34.69 -6.51
CA LEU A 530 7.90 34.54 -7.56
C LEU A 530 8.49 34.07 -8.91
N PHE A 531 9.82 34.03 -9.02
CA PHE A 531 10.53 33.60 -10.21
C PHE A 531 11.11 32.21 -9.99
N GLY A 532 10.93 31.32 -10.97
CA GLY A 532 11.53 29.97 -10.92
C GLY A 532 13.05 30.04 -10.91
N ALA A 533 13.70 29.06 -10.26
CA ALA A 533 15.16 29.00 -10.08
C ALA A 533 15.99 29.09 -11.38
N ASP A 534 15.38 28.79 -12.53
CA ASP A 534 16.02 28.82 -13.86
C ASP A 534 15.91 30.18 -14.58
N LYS A 535 15.23 31.17 -14.00
CA LYS A 535 15.14 32.52 -14.59
C LYS A 535 16.17 33.40 -13.91
N ASP A 536 17.26 33.74 -14.62
CA ASP A 536 18.18 34.82 -14.27
C ASP A 536 17.34 36.08 -13.98
N THR A 537 17.05 36.30 -12.71
CA THR A 537 16.11 37.33 -12.32
C THR A 537 16.90 38.62 -12.29
N GLU A 538 16.75 39.45 -13.33
CA GLU A 538 17.26 40.81 -13.29
C GLU A 538 16.72 41.49 -12.03
N VAL A 539 17.64 41.88 -11.14
CA VAL A 539 17.36 42.53 -9.87
C VAL A 539 16.59 43.82 -10.18
N ALA A 540 15.27 43.80 -9.98
CA ALA A 540 14.29 44.88 -10.25
C ALA A 540 13.45 44.81 -11.55
N SER A 541 13.04 43.62 -12.01
CA SER A 541 11.91 43.55 -12.95
C SER A 541 10.62 44.15 -12.33
N PRO A 542 9.84 44.95 -13.08
CA PRO A 542 8.58 45.50 -12.58
C PRO A 542 7.47 44.44 -12.50
N TRP A 543 6.44 44.69 -11.69
CA TRP A 543 5.27 43.82 -11.62
C TRP A 543 4.61 43.62 -12.99
N THR A 544 4.38 42.37 -13.38
CA THR A 544 3.60 42.02 -14.57
C THR A 544 2.20 41.59 -14.16
N GLU A 545 1.24 41.67 -15.08
CA GLU A 545 -0.13 41.21 -14.79
C GLU A 545 -0.18 39.72 -14.38
N GLU A 546 0.79 38.93 -14.85
CA GLU A 546 0.90 37.50 -14.54
C GLU A 546 1.45 37.25 -13.13
N THR A 547 2.53 37.94 -12.71
CA THR A 547 3.08 37.79 -11.35
C THR A 547 2.13 38.32 -10.29
N VAL A 548 1.38 39.39 -10.58
CA VAL A 548 0.30 39.86 -9.69
C VAL A 548 -0.81 38.82 -9.59
N ARG A 549 -1.22 38.20 -10.71
CA ARG A 549 -2.23 37.13 -10.68
C ARG A 549 -1.77 35.90 -9.91
N GLN A 550 -0.49 35.53 -9.98
CA GLN A 550 0.07 34.42 -9.20
C GLN A 550 -0.14 34.58 -7.69
N CYS A 551 0.10 35.77 -7.14
CA CYS A 551 -0.17 36.09 -5.73
C CYS A 551 -1.66 36.04 -5.38
N LEU A 552 -2.54 36.33 -6.35
CA LEU A 552 -3.97 36.44 -6.11
C LEU A 552 -4.73 35.13 -6.30
N PHE A 553 -4.20 34.14 -7.03
CA PHE A 553 -4.97 32.94 -7.41
C PHE A 553 -5.58 32.19 -6.22
N LEU A 554 -4.76 31.82 -5.24
CA LEU A 554 -5.24 31.13 -4.05
C LEU A 554 -6.23 32.01 -3.29
N TYR A 555 -5.86 33.24 -3.01
CA TYR A 555 -6.64 34.17 -2.22
C TYR A 555 -8.04 34.41 -2.81
N LEU A 556 -8.10 34.72 -4.11
CA LEU A 556 -9.36 34.91 -4.84
C LEU A 556 -10.20 33.64 -4.92
N SER A 557 -9.57 32.47 -4.88
CA SER A 557 -10.29 31.20 -4.84
C SER A 557 -10.96 30.93 -3.49
N LEU A 558 -10.41 31.47 -2.40
CA LEU A 558 -10.92 31.34 -1.02
C LEU A 558 -11.95 32.42 -0.67
N LEU A 559 -11.93 33.56 -1.36
CA LEU A 559 -12.84 34.69 -1.10
C LEU A 559 -14.34 34.32 -1.11
N PRO A 560 -14.84 33.45 -2.02
CA PRO A 560 -16.24 32.98 -1.98
C PRO A 560 -16.56 32.07 -0.78
N LEU A 561 -15.55 31.47 -0.15
CA LEU A 561 -15.73 30.56 0.99
C LEU A 561 -15.67 31.32 2.33
N ASN A 562 -14.80 32.32 2.43
CA ASN A 562 -14.69 33.18 3.61
C ASN A 562 -14.73 34.66 3.22
N HIS A 563 -15.89 35.28 3.45
CA HIS A 563 -16.15 36.65 3.06
C HIS A 563 -15.37 37.69 3.88
N ARG A 564 -14.82 37.33 5.04
CA ARG A 564 -14.06 38.25 5.90
C ARG A 564 -12.74 38.67 5.29
N LEU A 565 -12.17 37.79 4.44
CA LEU A 565 -10.90 38.06 3.76
C LEU A 565 -10.99 39.37 2.95
N VAL A 566 -12.16 39.76 2.44
CA VAL A 566 -12.30 40.98 1.63
C VAL A 566 -11.78 42.27 2.32
N HIS A 567 -11.79 42.33 3.65
CA HIS A 567 -11.25 43.47 4.40
C HIS A 567 -9.73 43.54 4.35
N GLU A 568 -9.04 42.39 4.43
CA GLU A 568 -7.58 42.30 4.26
C GLU A 568 -7.17 42.69 2.84
N LEU A 569 -7.95 42.27 1.83
CA LEU A 569 -7.73 42.69 0.45
C LEU A 569 -7.89 44.19 0.28
N ALA A 570 -8.88 44.80 0.92
CA ALA A 570 -9.07 46.23 0.88
C ALA A 570 -7.91 46.99 1.53
N SER A 571 -7.38 46.47 2.65
CA SER A 571 -6.19 47.03 3.31
C SER A 571 -4.99 47.03 2.37
N VAL A 572 -4.61 45.86 1.82
CA VAL A 572 -3.48 45.74 0.88
C VAL A 572 -3.69 46.57 -0.39
N TYR A 573 -4.93 46.65 -0.89
CA TYR A 573 -5.26 47.47 -2.07
C TYR A 573 -5.01 48.97 -1.85
N THR A 574 -5.14 49.48 -0.63
CA THR A 574 -4.84 50.89 -0.36
C THR A 574 -3.35 51.19 -0.52
N GLU A 575 -2.49 50.26 -0.10
CA GLU A 575 -1.03 50.38 -0.10
C GLU A 575 -0.38 50.00 -1.45
N ALA A 576 -1.06 49.21 -2.28
CA ALA A 576 -0.54 48.73 -3.56
C ALA A 576 -0.30 49.86 -4.60
N ILE A 577 0.60 49.62 -5.56
CA ILE A 577 0.85 50.52 -6.71
C ILE A 577 -0.29 50.47 -7.74
N ALA A 578 -0.39 51.49 -8.61
CA ALA A 578 -1.49 51.65 -9.56
C ALA A 578 -1.67 50.45 -10.53
N ASP A 579 -0.58 49.81 -10.95
CA ASP A 579 -0.60 48.68 -11.88
C ASP A 579 -1.17 47.41 -11.22
N ILE A 580 -0.82 47.20 -9.94
CA ILE A 580 -1.38 46.14 -9.11
C ILE A 580 -2.86 46.41 -8.86
N LYS A 581 -3.25 47.66 -8.52
CA LYS A 581 -4.67 48.02 -8.33
C LYS A 581 -5.51 47.70 -9.56
N ARG A 582 -5.02 48.04 -10.77
CA ARG A 582 -5.69 47.69 -12.03
C ARG A 582 -5.85 46.17 -12.22
N SER A 583 -4.80 45.41 -11.91
CA SER A 583 -4.80 43.94 -12.01
C SER A 583 -5.76 43.28 -11.02
N VAL A 584 -5.76 43.74 -9.76
CA VAL A 584 -6.71 43.30 -8.71
C VAL A 584 -8.16 43.58 -9.14
N LEU A 585 -8.46 44.77 -9.64
CA LEU A 585 -9.82 45.14 -10.09
C LEU A 585 -10.36 44.26 -11.24
N ARG A 586 -9.48 43.76 -12.11
CA ARG A 586 -9.85 42.81 -13.17
C ARG A 586 -10.09 41.41 -12.61
N ALA A 587 -9.22 40.94 -11.71
CA ALA A 587 -9.26 39.58 -11.18
C ALA A 587 -10.39 39.34 -10.17
N ILE A 588 -10.79 40.37 -9.41
CA ILE A 588 -11.77 40.27 -8.32
C ILE A 588 -13.22 40.05 -8.80
N GLU A 589 -13.49 40.24 -10.10
CA GLU A 589 -14.85 40.21 -10.62
C GLU A 589 -15.55 38.85 -10.46
N GLN A 590 -14.86 37.78 -10.86
CA GLN A 590 -15.41 36.41 -10.81
C GLN A 590 -15.63 35.93 -9.35
N PRO A 591 -14.66 36.09 -8.42
CA PRO A 591 -14.85 35.72 -7.01
C PRO A 591 -16.03 36.41 -6.33
N ILE A 592 -16.25 37.70 -6.58
CA ILE A 592 -17.33 38.46 -5.92
C ILE A 592 -18.71 37.97 -6.33
N ARG A 593 -18.88 37.54 -7.59
CA ARG A 593 -20.13 36.90 -8.03
C ARG A 593 -20.40 35.62 -7.25
N GLY A 594 -19.35 34.86 -6.89
CA GLY A 594 -19.46 33.63 -6.09
C GLY A 594 -19.86 33.81 -4.63
N MET A 595 -19.63 34.99 -4.02
CA MET A 595 -19.96 35.28 -2.61
C MET A 595 -21.46 35.43 -2.32
N GLY A 596 -22.28 35.58 -3.38
CA GLY A 596 -23.71 35.85 -3.25
C GLY A 596 -24.05 37.28 -2.78
N MET A 597 -25.29 37.67 -3.01
CA MET A 597 -25.75 39.05 -2.83
C MET A 597 -25.95 39.47 -1.36
N ASN A 598 -26.08 38.50 -0.44
CA ASN A 598 -26.44 38.72 0.96
C ASN A 598 -25.25 38.70 1.94
N SER A 599 -24.01 38.71 1.46
CA SER A 599 -22.84 38.69 2.34
C SER A 599 -22.77 39.95 3.22
N PRO A 600 -22.81 39.82 4.56
CA PRO A 600 -22.77 40.96 5.49
C PRO A 600 -21.41 41.65 5.50
N GLU A 601 -20.32 40.92 5.26
CA GLU A 601 -18.95 41.47 5.24
C GLU A 601 -18.74 42.43 4.07
N LEU A 602 -19.38 42.16 2.93
CA LEU A 602 -19.34 43.07 1.80
C LEU A 602 -20.16 44.34 2.07
N LEU A 603 -21.22 44.28 2.87
CA LEU A 603 -21.93 45.47 3.32
C LEU A 603 -21.07 46.26 4.33
N LEU A 604 -20.38 45.56 5.22
CA LEU A 604 -19.48 46.18 6.20
C LEU A 604 -18.33 46.91 5.51
N LEU A 605 -17.70 46.31 4.49
CA LEU A 605 -16.64 46.96 3.71
C LEU A 605 -17.14 48.24 3.01
N VAL A 606 -18.41 48.22 2.65
CA VAL A 606 -19.08 49.30 1.95
C VAL A 606 -19.42 50.47 2.87
N GLU A 607 -19.85 50.16 4.08
CA GLU A 607 -20.12 51.13 5.14
C GLU A 607 -18.80 51.72 5.68
N ASN A 608 -17.80 50.87 5.90
CA ASN A 608 -16.49 51.20 6.46
C ASN A 608 -15.37 51.14 5.40
N CYS A 609 -15.52 51.90 4.31
CA CYS A 609 -14.53 51.88 3.22
C CYS A 609 -13.22 52.59 3.65
N PRO A 610 -12.06 51.90 3.61
CA PRO A 610 -10.78 52.56 3.85
C PRO A 610 -10.47 53.57 2.73
N LYS A 611 -9.80 54.67 3.10
CA LYS A 611 -9.46 55.75 2.15
C LYS A 611 -8.53 55.20 1.06
N GLY A 612 -8.94 55.30 -0.20
CA GLY A 612 -8.20 54.75 -1.35
C GLY A 612 -8.72 53.42 -1.90
N ALA A 613 -9.66 52.75 -1.22
CA ALA A 613 -10.34 51.54 -1.69
C ALA A 613 -11.68 51.81 -2.42
N GLU A 614 -12.01 53.08 -2.69
CA GLU A 614 -13.28 53.50 -3.28
C GLU A 614 -13.53 52.86 -4.66
N THR A 615 -12.48 52.72 -5.46
CA THR A 615 -12.51 52.07 -6.78
C THR A 615 -12.77 50.56 -6.69
N LEU A 616 -12.23 49.91 -5.66
CA LEU A 616 -12.49 48.50 -5.33
C LEU A 616 -13.95 48.31 -4.94
N VAL A 617 -14.44 49.07 -3.97
CA VAL A 617 -15.83 49.03 -3.49
C VAL A 617 -16.83 49.29 -4.63
N THR A 618 -16.53 50.25 -5.49
CA THR A 618 -17.34 50.55 -6.67
C THR A 618 -17.41 49.34 -7.60
N ARG A 619 -16.28 48.71 -7.93
CA ARG A 619 -16.23 47.50 -8.77
C ARG A 619 -17.00 46.35 -8.13
N CYS A 620 -16.85 46.13 -6.83
CA CYS A 620 -17.55 45.08 -6.08
C CYS A 620 -19.08 45.21 -6.12
N LYS A 621 -19.60 46.45 -6.08
CA LYS A 621 -21.06 46.70 -6.13
C LYS A 621 -21.63 46.66 -7.52
N VAL A 622 -20.95 47.26 -8.49
CA VAL A 622 -21.45 47.35 -9.88
C VAL A 622 -21.59 45.94 -10.48
N LEU A 623 -20.71 45.02 -10.12
CA LEU A 623 -20.79 43.62 -10.54
C LEU A 623 -21.93 42.82 -9.91
N LYS A 624 -22.47 43.29 -8.78
CA LYS A 624 -23.61 42.68 -8.09
C LYS A 624 -24.98 43.21 -8.56
N LEU A 625 -25.01 44.25 -9.40
CA LEU A 625 -26.21 45.04 -9.69
C LEU A 625 -26.60 44.99 -11.18
N THR A 626 -26.70 43.78 -11.75
CA THR A 626 -27.03 43.58 -13.17
C THR A 626 -28.55 43.46 -13.44
N LEU A 627 -29.39 43.28 -12.42
CA LEU A 627 -30.86 43.16 -12.56
C LEU A 627 -31.60 44.40 -12.01
N LYS A 628 -32.47 45.02 -12.83
CA LYS A 628 -33.23 46.27 -12.49
C LYS A 628 -33.92 46.22 -11.12
N ASN A 629 -34.59 45.12 -10.80
CA ASN A 629 -35.39 44.99 -9.57
C ASN A 629 -34.52 44.94 -8.31
N GLU A 630 -33.29 44.44 -8.42
CA GLU A 630 -32.37 44.29 -7.28
C GLU A 630 -31.65 45.60 -6.97
N VAL A 631 -31.39 46.44 -7.99
CA VAL A 631 -30.91 47.81 -7.80
C VAL A 631 -31.90 48.60 -6.96
N ILE A 632 -33.19 48.51 -7.27
CA ILE A 632 -34.24 49.24 -6.56
C ILE A 632 -34.29 48.84 -5.07
N GLN A 633 -34.13 47.56 -4.75
CA GLN A 633 -34.09 47.08 -3.37
C GLN A 633 -32.82 47.50 -2.60
N ALA A 634 -31.68 47.64 -3.29
CA ALA A 634 -30.40 48.00 -2.69
C ALA A 634 -30.21 49.53 -2.51
N LEU A 635 -30.96 50.36 -3.26
CA LEU A 635 -30.87 51.82 -3.22
C LEU A 635 -30.92 52.45 -1.82
N PRO A 636 -31.82 52.03 -0.89
CA PRO A 636 -31.89 52.63 0.45
C PRO A 636 -30.60 52.46 1.27
N LYS A 637 -29.87 51.37 1.05
CA LYS A 637 -28.55 51.14 1.67
C LYS A 637 -27.44 51.88 0.93
N LEU A 638 -27.57 52.00 -0.40
CA LEU A 638 -26.59 52.61 -1.29
C LEU A 638 -26.43 54.12 -1.03
N ILE A 639 -27.52 54.81 -0.76
CA ILE A 639 -27.52 56.27 -0.57
C ILE A 639 -26.91 56.70 0.78
N LYS A 640 -26.91 55.82 1.78
CA LYS A 640 -26.29 56.06 3.09
C LYS A 640 -24.76 56.10 3.05
N LEU A 641 -24.17 55.77 1.92
CA LEU A 641 -22.73 55.64 1.75
C LEU A 641 -22.02 56.98 1.50
N ASN A 642 -20.69 56.91 1.35
CA ASN A 642 -19.85 58.03 0.99
C ASN A 642 -20.31 58.63 -0.37
N PRO A 643 -20.55 59.95 -0.45
CA PRO A 643 -21.09 60.60 -1.67
C PRO A 643 -20.24 60.37 -2.92
N ILE A 644 -18.92 60.18 -2.80
CA ILE A 644 -18.04 59.87 -3.94
C ILE A 644 -18.40 58.50 -4.54
N VAL A 645 -18.61 57.50 -3.68
CA VAL A 645 -18.97 56.13 -4.07
C VAL A 645 -20.38 56.10 -4.66
N VAL A 646 -21.33 56.84 -4.06
CA VAL A 646 -22.71 56.95 -4.58
C VAL A 646 -22.72 57.52 -6.00
N LYS A 647 -22.00 58.62 -6.22
CA LYS A 647 -21.90 59.29 -7.52
C LYS A 647 -21.28 58.39 -8.59
N GLU A 648 -20.20 57.69 -8.28
CA GLU A 648 -19.54 56.79 -9.22
C GLU A 648 -20.40 55.56 -9.54
N VAL A 649 -21.09 54.99 -8.55
CA VAL A 649 -22.02 53.87 -8.78
C VAL A 649 -23.19 54.32 -9.66
N PHE A 650 -23.76 55.50 -9.44
CA PHE A 650 -24.81 56.04 -10.31
C PHE A 650 -24.30 56.30 -11.74
N ASN A 651 -23.13 56.92 -11.91
CA ASN A 651 -22.55 57.14 -13.23
C ASN A 651 -22.32 55.82 -13.99
N ARG A 652 -21.90 54.75 -13.31
CA ARG A 652 -21.71 53.43 -13.94
C ARG A 652 -23.02 52.70 -14.21
N LEU A 653 -24.01 52.75 -13.31
CA LEU A 653 -25.35 52.19 -13.53
C LEU A 653 -26.07 52.84 -14.72
N LEU A 654 -25.79 54.12 -14.95
CA LEU A 654 -26.31 54.91 -16.07
C LEU A 654 -25.45 54.80 -17.35
N GLY A 655 -24.30 54.12 -17.29
CA GLY A 655 -23.41 53.89 -18.44
C GLY A 655 -22.54 55.08 -18.84
N THR A 656 -22.39 56.12 -18.03
CA THR A 656 -21.76 57.40 -18.42
C THR A 656 -20.22 57.42 -18.37
N GLN A 657 -19.54 56.27 -18.24
CA GLN A 657 -18.07 56.19 -18.04
C GLN A 657 -17.36 55.20 -19.00
N HIS A 658 -18.03 54.64 -20.02
CA HIS A 658 -17.33 53.81 -21.00
C HIS A 658 -16.74 54.69 -22.11
N SER A 659 -15.40 54.80 -22.13
CA SER A 659 -14.70 55.19 -23.35
C SER A 659 -15.03 54.20 -24.46
N GLU A 660 -15.38 54.74 -25.61
CA GLU A 660 -15.66 54.12 -26.91
C GLU A 660 -15.16 52.67 -27.05
N GLY A 661 -16.09 51.72 -27.25
CA GLY A 661 -15.73 50.40 -27.82
C GLY A 661 -16.51 49.17 -27.37
N SER A 662 -17.33 49.20 -26.30
CA SER A 662 -18.15 48.02 -25.94
C SER A 662 -19.61 48.38 -25.69
N SER A 663 -20.49 47.82 -26.51
CA SER A 663 -21.95 47.92 -26.40
C SER A 663 -22.44 47.09 -25.21
N SER A 664 -22.30 47.62 -23.99
CA SER A 664 -23.02 47.11 -22.82
C SER A 664 -24.29 47.94 -22.62
N VAL A 665 -25.45 47.29 -22.65
CA VAL A 665 -26.75 47.91 -22.40
C VAL A 665 -26.79 48.35 -20.92
N SER A 666 -26.93 49.65 -20.66
CA SER A 666 -27.05 50.18 -19.30
C SER A 666 -28.24 49.53 -18.56
N PRO A 667 -28.05 49.00 -17.34
CA PRO A 667 -29.11 48.30 -16.61
C PRO A 667 -30.25 49.23 -16.16
N LEU A 668 -30.02 50.53 -15.98
CA LEU A 668 -31.07 51.51 -15.65
C LEU A 668 -30.98 52.78 -16.52
N THR A 669 -32.14 53.36 -16.80
CA THR A 669 -32.22 54.71 -17.36
C THR A 669 -32.16 55.76 -16.23
N PRO A 670 -31.76 57.02 -16.53
CA PRO A 670 -31.81 58.11 -15.55
C PRO A 670 -33.21 58.30 -14.93
N GLY A 671 -34.28 58.07 -15.70
CA GLY A 671 -35.66 58.12 -15.23
C GLY A 671 -36.00 57.00 -14.25
N ASP A 672 -35.63 55.74 -14.57
CA ASP A 672 -35.86 54.59 -13.70
C ASP A 672 -35.19 54.77 -12.32
N LEU A 673 -33.96 55.32 -12.30
CA LEU A 673 -33.22 55.59 -11.08
C LEU A 673 -33.87 56.68 -10.22
N LEU A 674 -34.34 57.77 -10.83
CA LEU A 674 -35.02 58.86 -10.11
C LEU A 674 -36.35 58.40 -9.51
N ILE A 675 -37.14 57.64 -10.26
CA ILE A 675 -38.40 57.05 -9.79
C ILE A 675 -38.13 56.10 -8.62
N ALA A 676 -37.11 55.26 -8.74
CA ALA A 676 -36.73 54.33 -7.67
C ALA A 676 -36.22 55.03 -6.41
N LEU A 677 -35.48 56.13 -6.54
CA LEU A 677 -35.05 56.99 -5.41
C LEU A 677 -36.24 57.67 -4.73
N HIS A 678 -37.25 58.08 -5.50
CA HIS A 678 -38.46 58.74 -4.99
C HIS A 678 -39.39 57.76 -4.26
N ASN A 679 -39.47 56.51 -4.74
CA ASN A 679 -40.30 55.46 -4.17
C ASN A 679 -39.65 54.75 -2.96
N ILE A 680 -38.52 55.25 -2.44
CA ILE A 680 -37.91 54.70 -1.22
C ILE A 680 -38.80 55.06 -0.04
N ASP A 681 -39.31 54.02 0.63
CA ASP A 681 -40.09 54.16 1.85
C ASP A 681 -39.30 54.93 2.93
N SER A 682 -39.90 56.01 3.42
CA SER A 682 -39.37 56.89 4.47
C SER A 682 -39.07 56.16 5.80
N THR A 683 -39.61 54.96 6.00
CA THR A 683 -39.28 54.11 7.16
C THR A 683 -37.92 53.40 7.04
N LYS A 684 -37.37 53.27 5.83
CA LYS A 684 -36.11 52.51 5.57
C LYS A 684 -34.88 53.41 5.42
N CYS A 685 -35.06 54.67 5.05
CA CYS A 685 -33.98 55.64 4.83
C CYS A 685 -34.41 57.05 5.25
N ASP A 686 -33.52 57.78 5.93
CA ASP A 686 -33.77 59.15 6.36
C ASP A 686 -33.80 60.11 5.16
N MET A 687 -34.67 61.13 5.24
CA MET A 687 -34.91 62.06 4.13
C MET A 687 -33.64 62.81 3.69
N LYS A 688 -32.71 63.05 4.63
CA LYS A 688 -31.40 63.69 4.35
C LYS A 688 -30.53 62.81 3.45
N SER A 689 -30.52 61.50 3.68
CA SER A 689 -29.87 60.55 2.79
C SER A 689 -30.52 60.57 1.41
N ILE A 690 -31.86 60.46 1.31
CA ILE A 690 -32.57 60.45 0.02
C ILE A 690 -32.23 61.69 -0.84
N ILE A 691 -32.22 62.88 -0.23
CA ILE A 691 -31.84 64.14 -0.89
C ILE A 691 -30.38 64.09 -1.36
N LYS A 692 -29.45 63.63 -0.51
CA LYS A 692 -28.04 63.44 -0.86
C LYS A 692 -27.85 62.48 -2.05
N GLY A 693 -28.66 61.43 -2.13
CA GLY A 693 -28.70 60.50 -3.26
C GLY A 693 -29.15 61.18 -4.54
N LEU A 694 -30.26 61.91 -4.50
CA LEU A 694 -30.78 62.68 -5.64
C LEU A 694 -29.73 63.69 -6.17
N CYS A 695 -29.04 64.41 -5.26
CA CYS A 695 -27.98 65.35 -5.63
C CYS A 695 -26.74 64.67 -6.25
N SER A 696 -26.53 63.37 -5.99
CA SER A 696 -25.38 62.62 -6.49
C SER A 696 -25.56 62.08 -7.91
N VAL A 697 -26.75 62.22 -8.52
CA VAL A 697 -27.02 61.80 -9.90
C VAL A 697 -26.48 62.86 -10.88
N SER A 698 -25.38 62.54 -11.58
CA SER A 698 -24.62 63.54 -12.35
C SER A 698 -25.10 63.79 -13.79
N SER A 699 -26.13 63.11 -14.30
CA SER A 699 -26.47 63.19 -15.73
C SER A 699 -27.25 64.49 -16.07
N PRO A 700 -26.96 65.16 -17.21
CA PRO A 700 -27.71 66.34 -17.65
C PRO A 700 -29.21 66.07 -17.81
N GLN A 701 -29.56 64.88 -18.32
CA GLN A 701 -30.95 64.43 -18.47
C GLN A 701 -31.65 64.22 -17.11
N ALA A 702 -30.94 63.74 -16.08
CA ALA A 702 -31.51 63.58 -14.74
C ALA A 702 -31.81 64.92 -14.07
N LYS A 703 -31.00 65.96 -14.31
CA LYS A 703 -31.28 67.31 -13.78
C LYS A 703 -32.55 67.90 -14.39
N THR A 704 -32.79 67.70 -15.69
CA THR A 704 -34.01 68.13 -16.39
C THR A 704 -35.24 67.31 -15.96
N LEU A 705 -35.05 66.00 -15.74
CA LEU A 705 -36.11 65.09 -15.25
C LEU A 705 -36.45 65.33 -13.77
N SER A 706 -35.49 65.70 -12.91
CA SER A 706 -35.81 66.03 -11.50
C SER A 706 -36.62 67.32 -11.41
N THR A 707 -36.38 68.29 -12.29
CA THR A 707 -37.19 69.51 -12.37
C THR A 707 -38.59 69.21 -12.90
N SER A 708 -38.75 68.33 -13.89
CA SER A 708 -40.07 67.98 -14.43
C SER A 708 -40.88 67.04 -13.54
N LEU A 709 -40.26 66.08 -12.82
CA LEU A 709 -40.94 65.26 -11.81
C LEU A 709 -41.40 66.10 -10.61
N SER A 710 -40.62 67.11 -10.21
CA SER A 710 -41.00 68.04 -9.13
C SER A 710 -42.27 68.83 -9.48
N VAL A 711 -42.43 69.21 -10.75
CA VAL A 711 -43.61 69.93 -11.25
C VAL A 711 -44.82 69.01 -11.45
N SER A 712 -44.61 67.73 -11.79
CA SER A 712 -45.71 66.83 -12.16
C SER A 712 -46.31 66.03 -11.00
N ILE A 713 -45.57 65.81 -9.90
CA ILE A 713 -46.01 64.96 -8.77
C ILE A 713 -46.42 65.77 -7.53
N GLY A 714 -46.26 67.10 -7.54
CA GLY A 714 -46.73 67.95 -6.44
C GLY A 714 -46.08 67.62 -5.10
N CYS A 715 -44.74 67.53 -5.07
CA CYS A 715 -43.99 67.29 -3.83
C CYS A 715 -43.46 68.61 -3.23
N PRO A 716 -43.68 68.91 -1.93
CA PRO A 716 -43.33 70.22 -1.35
C PRO A 716 -41.83 70.51 -1.15
N TYR A 717 -40.92 69.58 -1.45
CA TYR A 717 -39.58 69.57 -0.85
C TYR A 717 -38.40 69.79 -1.81
N PHE A 718 -38.63 70.34 -3.02
CA PHE A 718 -37.55 70.62 -4.00
C PHE A 718 -37.23 72.11 -4.18
N ASN A 719 -37.64 72.97 -3.23
CA ASN A 719 -37.27 74.39 -3.17
C ASN A 719 -36.19 74.66 -2.10
N LEU A 720 -35.08 73.90 -2.13
CA LEU A 720 -33.87 74.17 -1.33
C LEU A 720 -32.61 73.85 -2.13
#